data_AF-A0A165Y0N0-F1
#
_entry.id   AF-A0A165Y0N0-F1
#
_cell.length_a   1.000
_cell.length_b   1.000
_cell.length_c   1.000
_cell.angle_alpha   90.00
_cell.angle_beta   90.00
_cell.angle_gamma   90.00
#
_symmetry.space_group_name_H-M   'P 1'
#
loop_
_entity.id
_entity.type
_entity.pdbx_description
1 polymer ?
#
loop_
_entity_poly.entity_id
_entity_poly.type
_entity_poly.pdbx_seq_one_letter_code
_entity_poly.pdbx_strand_id
1 'polypeptide(L)'
;MADDISDSSESVYYLHGDLDLSIIEARCLPNMDLLTEHLRRCFTAFDVCRKPTSTGRKHHHKIITSDPYVTVCLGGATVARTRVISNNQNPVWNEHFQIPLAHPVSQIDFVVKDNDTFGADFIGIASVSAQRVKTGDLIDEWCPIIGLFGKPPKQHAAIRLRMKFTECEDNVEYSSAKFSLRGSYFPMRHGGHVTLFQDAHVPDGMLPEIELEGGRVFRQEKCWEEICHAILEAHHLVYITGWSIFHKVRLVREPSKPLPRGGDLTLGDLLKYKSQEGVRVLLLVWDDKTSHNKFFIHTEGVMQTHDEETRKFFKHSSVNCVLSPRYASNKLSIFKQQVVGTLYTHHQKCVLVDSQAHGNNRRLTAFIGGLDLCDGRYDTPEHRLFRDLDTVYQNDYHNPTFPAGVLGPRQPWHDLHCKIEGPAAYDVLKNFEQRWKKATKWSEFGRRFKKISRWHDDALIKIERISWILSPSDSIPNDHPILRVSQEDDPENWHVQVFRSIDSGSVKGFPKNNKLVVAQNLEFAKNLVVDKSIQKAYIQAIRSAQHFIYIENQYFLGSSYAWPSHKNAGADNLIPMELALKIASKIRAKKRFAVYIVIPMWPEGNPSSASVQEILFWQGETMKMMYEIIAQELHYANVENSHPQDYLNFYCLGNREKYDKNEPDAVSQPPNSGTTVVSASQKSERFMVYVHAKGMVVDDEYVMLGSANINQRSMAGTRDTEIAVGAYQNHYTWAKKGKHPRGEVYGYRMSLWAEHLGIVDDCFKEPESLMCVNTVNKIAKDNWQNYTAEEFRPLQGHLLKYPIQVDSNGKVSSLPGHETFPDCGGKVLGAPTTLPNALTT
;
A
#
# COMPACT_ATOMS: atom_id res chain seq x y z
N MET A 1 7.67 -61.42 -2.12
CA MET A 1 6.57 -60.98 -3.00
C MET A 1 5.53 -60.27 -2.15
N ALA A 2 5.72 -58.96 -2.00
CA ALA A 2 4.77 -57.92 -1.66
C ALA A 2 5.65 -56.74 -1.21
N ASP A 3 6.33 -56.14 -2.20
CA ASP A 3 7.13 -54.94 -1.98
C ASP A 3 6.21 -53.73 -1.82
N ASP A 4 6.63 -52.88 -0.89
CA ASP A 4 6.17 -51.53 -0.59
C ASP A 4 5.75 -50.74 -1.82
N ILE A 5 4.47 -50.36 -1.85
CA ILE A 5 4.02 -49.15 -2.54
C ILE A 5 4.03 -48.06 -1.48
N SER A 6 5.21 -47.48 -1.25
CA SER A 6 5.32 -46.24 -0.50
C SER A 6 4.74 -45.10 -1.33
N ASP A 7 3.69 -44.47 -0.81
CA ASP A 7 3.05 -43.28 -1.33
C ASP A 7 4.09 -42.14 -1.39
N SER A 8 4.65 -41.85 -2.58
CA SER A 8 5.65 -40.81 -2.77
C SER A 8 4.97 -39.43 -2.79
N SER A 9 4.53 -38.96 -1.63
CA SER A 9 4.19 -37.54 -1.46
C SER A 9 5.49 -36.73 -1.57
N GLU A 10 5.61 -35.87 -2.59
CA GLU A 10 6.74 -34.96 -2.71
C GLU A 10 6.83 -34.07 -1.47
N SER A 11 7.94 -34.13 -0.74
CA SER A 11 8.18 -33.32 0.45
C SER A 11 8.10 -31.82 0.12
N VAL A 12 7.26 -31.07 0.84
CA VAL A 12 7.11 -29.61 0.70
C VAL A 12 8.16 -28.90 1.54
N TYR A 13 8.85 -27.91 0.94
CA TYR A 13 9.85 -27.07 1.61
C TYR A 13 9.40 -25.61 1.66
N TYR A 14 9.64 -24.93 2.78
CA TYR A 14 9.54 -23.48 2.86
C TYR A 14 10.82 -22.86 2.30
N LEU A 15 10.72 -22.23 1.13
CA LEU A 15 11.77 -21.36 0.59
C LEU A 15 11.52 -19.95 1.13
N HIS A 16 12.14 -19.65 2.28
CA HIS A 16 12.08 -18.35 2.96
C HIS A 16 13.42 -17.63 2.92
N GLY A 17 13.57 -16.68 2.00
CA GLY A 17 14.86 -16.08 1.69
C GLY A 17 14.85 -15.27 0.41
N ASP A 18 16.02 -15.09 -0.19
CA ASP A 18 16.19 -14.39 -1.46
C ASP A 18 16.76 -15.34 -2.51
N LEU A 19 16.11 -15.35 -3.68
CA LEU A 19 16.58 -16.04 -4.86
C LEU A 19 17.23 -15.03 -5.82
N ASP A 20 18.55 -15.12 -5.96
CA ASP A 20 19.28 -14.53 -7.08
C ASP A 20 19.13 -15.45 -8.28
N LEU A 21 18.42 -14.97 -9.31
CA LEU A 21 18.07 -15.74 -10.50
C LEU A 21 18.47 -14.99 -11.77
N SER A 22 19.24 -15.66 -12.62
CA SER A 22 19.50 -15.27 -14.00
C SER A 22 18.88 -16.26 -14.98
N ILE A 23 17.96 -15.75 -15.81
CA ILE A 23 17.42 -16.47 -16.96
C ILE A 23 18.23 -16.05 -18.19
N ILE A 24 19.09 -16.94 -18.66
CA ILE A 24 20.13 -16.63 -19.63
C ILE A 24 19.56 -16.75 -21.05
N GLU A 25 19.21 -17.96 -21.46
CA GLU A 25 18.79 -18.28 -22.82
C GLU A 25 17.94 -19.56 -22.86
N ALA A 26 17.17 -19.75 -23.93
CA ALA A 26 16.56 -21.03 -24.26
C ALA A 26 16.98 -21.45 -25.67
N ARG A 27 16.92 -22.75 -25.93
CA ARG A 27 17.25 -23.32 -27.23
C ARG A 27 16.16 -24.24 -27.73
N CYS A 28 16.09 -24.38 -29.05
CA CYS A 28 15.23 -25.33 -29.73
C CYS A 28 13.75 -25.20 -29.31
N LEU A 29 13.21 -23.98 -29.21
CA LEU A 29 11.77 -23.79 -29.00
C LEU A 29 10.97 -24.14 -30.29
N PRO A 30 9.72 -24.60 -30.19
CA PRO A 30 8.84 -24.78 -31.34
C PRO A 30 8.46 -23.42 -31.97
N ASN A 31 7.89 -23.45 -33.18
CA ASN A 31 7.25 -22.28 -33.78
C ASN A 31 5.74 -22.35 -33.54
N MET A 32 5.22 -21.57 -32.59
CA MET A 32 3.78 -21.56 -32.26
C MET A 32 2.97 -20.66 -33.19
N ASP A 33 3.53 -19.57 -33.72
CA ASP A 33 2.82 -18.69 -34.67
C ASP A 33 2.28 -19.44 -35.90
N LEU A 34 3.01 -20.45 -36.39
CA LEU A 34 2.55 -21.31 -37.49
C LEU A 34 1.41 -22.24 -37.10
N LEU A 35 1.38 -22.73 -35.86
CA LEU A 35 0.29 -23.56 -35.32
C LEU A 35 -0.98 -22.73 -35.15
N THR A 36 -0.83 -21.51 -34.63
CA THR A 36 -1.93 -20.56 -34.42
C THR A 36 -2.50 -20.04 -35.75
N GLU A 37 -1.67 -19.81 -36.77
CA GLU A 37 -2.15 -19.54 -38.14
C GLU A 37 -2.90 -20.74 -38.76
N HIS A 38 -2.44 -21.98 -38.53
CA HIS A 38 -3.13 -23.18 -39.03
C HIS A 38 -4.51 -23.35 -38.40
N LEU A 39 -4.62 -23.19 -37.08
CA LEU A 39 -5.89 -23.21 -36.36
C LEU A 39 -6.82 -22.09 -36.85
N ARG A 40 -6.30 -20.88 -37.05
CA ARG A 40 -7.06 -19.74 -37.58
C ARG A 40 -7.65 -20.01 -38.96
N ARG A 41 -6.90 -20.67 -39.86
CA ARG A 41 -7.39 -21.06 -41.19
C ARG A 41 -8.54 -22.07 -41.14
N CYS A 42 -8.55 -22.97 -40.15
CA CYS A 42 -9.64 -23.93 -39.94
C CYS A 42 -10.93 -23.27 -39.43
N PHE A 43 -10.84 -22.21 -38.62
CA PHE A 43 -12.03 -21.47 -38.15
C PHE A 43 -12.61 -20.50 -39.18
N THR A 44 -11.82 -20.00 -40.12
CA THR A 44 -12.31 -19.16 -41.23
C THR A 44 -12.94 -19.94 -42.38
N ALA A 45 -12.95 -21.28 -42.33
CA ALA A 45 -13.52 -22.13 -43.37
C ALA A 45 -15.08 -22.14 -43.41
N PHE A 46 -15.74 -21.42 -42.50
CA PHE A 46 -17.21 -21.24 -42.50
C PHE A 46 -17.69 -19.87 -42.98
N ASP A 47 -16.81 -19.00 -43.52
CA ASP A 47 -17.23 -17.75 -44.14
C ASP A 47 -17.02 -17.76 -45.67
N VAL A 48 -18.12 -17.45 -46.34
CA VAL A 48 -18.47 -17.59 -47.76
C VAL A 48 -17.38 -17.15 -48.77
N CYS A 49 -17.23 -17.96 -49.83
CA CYS A 49 -16.51 -17.74 -51.08
C CYS A 49 -16.41 -16.27 -51.56
N ARG A 50 -15.18 -15.78 -51.72
CA ARG A 50 -14.88 -14.64 -52.62
C ARG A 50 -13.62 -14.93 -53.45
N LYS A 51 -13.75 -14.81 -54.78
CA LYS A 51 -12.74 -15.13 -55.80
C LYS A 51 -11.46 -14.28 -55.67
N PRO A 52 -10.29 -14.79 -56.10
CA PRO A 52 -9.02 -14.09 -55.98
C PRO A 52 -8.81 -13.09 -57.13
N THR A 53 -8.52 -11.83 -56.81
CA THR A 53 -7.92 -10.89 -57.75
C THR A 53 -6.41 -10.83 -57.53
N SER A 54 -5.68 -11.19 -58.58
CA SER A 54 -4.23 -11.15 -58.67
C SER A 54 -3.72 -9.71 -58.74
N THR A 55 -2.95 -9.27 -57.75
CA THR A 55 -1.96 -8.20 -57.96
C THR A 55 -0.67 -8.55 -57.20
N GLY A 56 0.40 -8.72 -57.96
CA GLY A 56 1.71 -9.06 -57.44
C GLY A 56 2.32 -7.91 -56.64
N ARG A 57 2.60 -8.18 -55.37
CA ARG A 57 3.63 -7.47 -54.60
C ARG A 57 4.54 -8.52 -53.96
N LYS A 58 5.82 -8.48 -54.31
CA LYS A 58 6.88 -9.27 -53.67
C LYS A 58 6.95 -8.84 -52.20
N HIS A 59 6.27 -9.56 -51.32
CA HIS A 59 6.47 -9.42 -49.88
C HIS A 59 7.80 -10.10 -49.53
N HIS A 60 8.74 -9.34 -48.98
CA HIS A 60 9.84 -9.93 -48.21
C HIS A 60 9.20 -10.77 -47.10
N HIS A 61 9.33 -12.10 -47.17
CA HIS A 61 8.91 -12.99 -46.10
C HIS A 61 9.78 -12.70 -44.87
N LYS A 62 9.28 -11.87 -43.94
CA LYS A 62 9.74 -11.99 -42.54
C LYS A 62 9.34 -13.39 -42.10
N ILE A 63 10.32 -14.20 -41.70
CA ILE A 63 10.05 -15.49 -41.08
C ILE A 63 9.32 -15.17 -39.78
N ILE A 64 8.02 -15.49 -39.72
CA ILE A 64 7.20 -15.34 -38.53
C ILE A 64 7.47 -16.58 -37.67
N THR A 65 7.97 -16.37 -36.46
CA THR A 65 8.22 -17.43 -35.48
C THR A 65 7.86 -16.93 -34.09
N SER A 66 7.78 -17.86 -33.14
CA SER A 66 7.52 -17.56 -31.73
C SER A 66 8.23 -16.34 -31.15
N ASP A 67 7.48 -15.62 -30.33
CA ASP A 67 7.82 -14.48 -29.48
C ASP A 67 7.95 -14.92 -27.99
N PRO A 68 8.96 -15.73 -27.61
CA PRO A 68 9.01 -16.37 -26.30
C PRO A 68 9.30 -15.43 -25.12
N TYR A 69 8.76 -15.81 -23.97
CA TYR A 69 9.10 -15.29 -22.65
C TYR A 69 8.94 -16.38 -21.57
N VAL A 70 9.47 -16.12 -20.38
CA VAL A 70 9.45 -17.07 -19.25
C VAL A 70 8.74 -16.44 -18.06
N THR A 71 7.90 -17.22 -17.38
CA THR A 71 7.36 -16.87 -16.06
C THR A 71 7.86 -17.86 -15.03
N VAL A 72 8.34 -17.34 -13.90
CA VAL A 72 8.77 -18.14 -12.75
C VAL A 72 7.60 -18.26 -11.80
N CYS A 73 7.20 -19.50 -11.50
CA CYS A 73 6.02 -19.82 -10.70
C CYS A 73 6.40 -20.66 -9.49
N LEU A 74 5.88 -20.29 -8.32
CA LEU A 74 6.00 -21.05 -7.08
C LEU A 74 4.62 -21.18 -6.43
N GLY A 75 4.16 -22.40 -6.19
CA GLY A 75 2.87 -22.63 -5.51
C GLY A 75 1.67 -21.99 -6.21
N GLY A 76 1.73 -21.86 -7.54
CA GLY A 76 0.72 -21.17 -8.36
C GLY A 76 0.91 -19.64 -8.51
N ALA A 77 1.72 -19.01 -7.67
CA ALA A 77 2.03 -17.58 -7.76
C ALA A 77 3.13 -17.30 -8.79
N THR A 78 2.97 -16.25 -9.60
CA THR A 78 4.03 -15.80 -10.53
C THR A 78 4.93 -14.78 -9.83
N VAL A 79 6.17 -15.15 -9.56
CA VAL A 79 7.12 -14.30 -8.80
C VAL A 79 8.02 -13.46 -9.70
N ALA A 80 8.26 -13.90 -10.93
CA ALA A 80 9.07 -13.16 -11.91
C ALA A 80 8.64 -13.47 -13.34
N ARG A 81 8.98 -12.57 -14.26
CA ARG A 81 8.69 -12.71 -15.69
C ARG A 81 9.76 -12.01 -16.52
N THR A 82 10.23 -12.67 -17.58
CA THR A 82 11.16 -12.05 -18.54
C THR A 82 10.45 -11.19 -19.59
N ARG A 83 11.22 -10.37 -20.31
CA ARG A 83 10.72 -9.69 -21.51
C ARG A 83 10.39 -10.69 -22.62
N VAL A 84 9.49 -10.26 -23.50
CA VAL A 84 9.19 -10.96 -24.75
C VAL A 84 10.32 -10.70 -25.75
N ILE A 85 10.90 -11.75 -26.32
CA ILE A 85 11.85 -11.65 -27.43
C ILE A 85 11.13 -12.04 -28.70
N SER A 86 11.01 -11.11 -29.64
CA SER A 86 10.24 -11.40 -30.85
C SER A 86 10.99 -12.27 -31.85
N ASN A 87 10.27 -13.20 -32.47
CA ASN A 87 10.66 -14.00 -33.61
C ASN A 87 11.98 -14.75 -33.43
N ASN A 88 12.08 -15.51 -32.32
CA ASN A 88 13.29 -16.23 -32.01
C ASN A 88 13.03 -17.56 -31.27
N GLN A 89 13.36 -18.68 -31.90
CA GLN A 89 13.30 -20.03 -31.28
C GLN A 89 14.49 -20.34 -30.35
N ASN A 90 15.51 -19.48 -30.32
CA ASN A 90 16.67 -19.55 -29.43
C ASN A 90 16.86 -18.19 -28.72
N PRO A 91 15.90 -17.78 -27.89
CA PRO A 91 15.90 -16.47 -27.26
C PRO A 91 17.04 -16.34 -26.23
N VAL A 92 17.70 -15.19 -26.20
CA VAL A 92 18.71 -14.82 -25.21
C VAL A 92 18.19 -13.63 -24.40
N TRP A 93 17.73 -13.88 -23.17
CA TRP A 93 17.19 -12.86 -22.28
C TRP A 93 18.30 -12.14 -21.51
N ASN A 94 19.23 -12.89 -20.91
CA ASN A 94 20.21 -12.37 -19.95
C ASN A 94 19.54 -11.44 -18.93
N GLU A 95 18.46 -11.91 -18.31
CA GLU A 95 17.70 -11.16 -17.31
C GLU A 95 17.97 -11.69 -15.91
N HIS A 96 18.26 -10.78 -15.01
CA HIS A 96 18.60 -11.05 -13.62
C HIS A 96 17.49 -10.51 -12.72
N PHE A 97 17.11 -11.31 -11.72
CA PHE A 97 16.06 -11.04 -10.76
C PHE A 97 16.59 -11.30 -9.35
N GLN A 98 16.25 -10.40 -8.43
CA GLN A 98 16.34 -10.65 -6.99
C GLN A 98 14.92 -10.81 -6.49
N ILE A 99 14.57 -12.04 -6.10
CA ILE A 99 13.19 -12.41 -5.80
C ILE A 99 13.11 -12.81 -4.32
N PRO A 100 12.43 -12.03 -3.48
CA PRO A 100 12.11 -12.48 -2.14
C PRO A 100 11.12 -13.64 -2.23
N LEU A 101 11.44 -14.76 -1.58
CA LEU A 101 10.60 -15.94 -1.49
C LEU A 101 10.12 -16.16 -0.06
N ALA A 102 8.85 -16.55 0.07
CA ALA A 102 8.24 -17.04 1.29
C ALA A 102 7.20 -18.12 0.94
N HIS A 103 7.61 -19.15 0.18
CA HIS A 103 6.67 -20.08 -0.45
C HIS A 103 6.85 -21.52 0.05
N PRO A 104 5.78 -22.22 0.47
CA PRO A 104 5.79 -23.67 0.67
C PRO A 104 5.64 -24.39 -0.67
N VAL A 105 6.71 -25.00 -1.19
CA VAL A 105 6.73 -25.64 -2.52
C VAL A 105 7.59 -26.91 -2.55
N SER A 106 7.28 -27.83 -3.48
CA SER A 106 8.16 -28.96 -3.82
C SER A 106 9.19 -28.61 -4.91
N GLN A 107 8.88 -27.61 -5.76
CA GLN A 107 9.73 -27.17 -6.88
C GLN A 107 9.47 -25.72 -7.31
N ILE A 108 10.39 -25.17 -8.10
CA ILE A 108 10.27 -23.89 -8.81
C ILE A 108 10.04 -24.18 -10.30
N ASP A 109 8.95 -23.65 -10.85
CA ASP A 109 8.55 -23.89 -12.24
C ASP A 109 8.89 -22.68 -13.13
N PHE A 110 9.61 -22.94 -14.22
CA PHE A 110 9.95 -21.98 -15.26
C PHE A 110 9.08 -22.25 -16.49
N VAL A 111 7.96 -21.54 -16.56
CA VAL A 111 6.97 -21.72 -17.63
C VAL A 111 7.35 -20.89 -18.84
N VAL A 112 7.70 -21.55 -19.94
CA VAL A 112 8.03 -20.93 -21.22
C VAL A 112 6.74 -20.76 -22.03
N LYS A 113 6.50 -19.54 -22.50
CA LYS A 113 5.28 -19.16 -23.22
C LYS A 113 5.63 -18.35 -24.46
N ASP A 114 4.75 -18.41 -25.44
CA ASP A 114 4.74 -17.53 -26.60
C ASP A 114 3.80 -16.35 -26.36
N ASN A 115 4.09 -15.17 -26.91
CA ASN A 115 3.25 -13.98 -26.73
C ASN A 115 2.55 -13.57 -28.04
N ASP A 116 1.36 -14.13 -28.26
CA ASP A 116 0.52 -13.78 -29.40
C ASP A 116 -0.43 -12.60 -29.15
N THR A 117 -0.97 -12.03 -30.23
CA THR A 117 -1.91 -10.90 -30.16
C THR A 117 -3.23 -11.24 -29.46
N PHE A 118 -3.59 -12.52 -29.36
CA PHE A 118 -4.87 -13.00 -28.82
C PHE A 118 -4.77 -13.85 -27.54
N GLY A 119 -3.57 -14.08 -27.01
CA GLY A 119 -3.34 -14.94 -25.86
C GLY A 119 -1.87 -15.30 -25.77
N ALA A 120 -1.40 -15.81 -24.63
CA ALA A 120 -0.06 -16.37 -24.55
C ALA A 120 -0.15 -17.88 -24.69
N ASP A 121 0.50 -18.46 -25.69
CA ASP A 121 0.49 -19.90 -25.93
C ASP A 121 1.54 -20.60 -25.04
N PHE A 122 1.17 -21.73 -24.46
CA PHE A 122 2.07 -22.50 -23.60
C PHE A 122 3.05 -23.33 -24.45
N ILE A 123 4.36 -23.21 -24.17
CA ILE A 123 5.39 -24.01 -24.85
C ILE A 123 5.80 -25.21 -23.98
N GLY A 124 6.10 -24.98 -22.71
CA GLY A 124 6.54 -26.02 -21.78
C GLY A 124 7.03 -25.48 -20.44
N ILE A 125 7.41 -26.37 -19.54
CA ILE A 125 7.90 -26.07 -18.19
C ILE A 125 9.26 -26.73 -18.00
N ALA A 126 10.21 -25.99 -17.42
CA ALA A 126 11.39 -26.57 -16.78
C ALA A 126 11.22 -26.42 -15.27
N SER A 127 11.50 -27.47 -14.48
CA SER A 127 11.30 -27.46 -13.03
C SER A 127 12.61 -27.76 -12.30
N VAL A 128 12.83 -27.10 -11.17
CA VAL A 128 13.97 -27.34 -10.28
C VAL A 128 13.45 -27.60 -8.87
N SER A 129 13.84 -28.72 -8.27
CA SER A 129 13.32 -29.13 -6.96
C SER A 129 13.67 -28.13 -5.85
N ALA A 130 12.72 -27.86 -4.97
CA ALA A 130 12.89 -26.95 -3.85
C ALA A 130 13.94 -27.48 -2.87
N GLN A 131 14.04 -28.81 -2.71
CA GLN A 131 15.11 -29.45 -1.94
C GLN A 131 16.49 -29.04 -2.44
N ARG A 132 16.71 -29.07 -3.76
CA ARG A 132 17.99 -28.69 -4.36
C ARG A 132 18.25 -27.20 -4.22
N VAL A 133 17.25 -26.36 -4.44
CA VAL A 133 17.37 -24.90 -4.26
C VAL A 133 17.73 -24.55 -2.81
N LYS A 134 17.11 -25.23 -1.83
CA LYS A 134 17.32 -25.00 -0.41
C LYS A 134 18.75 -25.28 0.07
N THR A 135 19.53 -26.11 -0.65
CA THR A 135 20.95 -26.34 -0.31
C THR A 135 21.81 -25.06 -0.33
N GLY A 136 21.38 -24.03 -1.06
CA GLY A 136 22.14 -22.79 -1.23
C GLY A 136 23.29 -22.89 -2.25
N ASP A 137 23.49 -24.07 -2.86
CA ASP A 137 24.48 -24.27 -3.90
C ASP A 137 24.14 -23.49 -5.18
N LEU A 138 25.18 -23.07 -5.91
CA LEU A 138 25.00 -22.43 -7.20
C LEU A 138 24.50 -23.46 -8.23
N ILE A 139 23.31 -23.22 -8.78
CA ILE A 139 22.78 -23.97 -9.91
C ILE A 139 23.09 -23.18 -11.18
N ASP A 140 23.91 -23.71 -12.09
CA ASP A 140 24.21 -23.13 -13.42
C ASP A 140 24.21 -24.24 -14.47
N GLU A 141 23.05 -24.46 -15.09
CA GLU A 141 22.86 -25.60 -15.99
C GLU A 141 21.75 -25.38 -17.03
N TRP A 142 21.65 -26.34 -17.95
CA TRP A 142 20.53 -26.45 -18.88
C TRP A 142 19.45 -27.34 -18.30
N CYS A 143 18.29 -26.77 -18.03
CA CYS A 143 17.12 -27.51 -17.57
C CYS A 143 16.24 -27.87 -18.78
N PRO A 144 15.87 -29.14 -18.97
CA PRO A 144 15.02 -29.57 -20.08
C PRO A 144 13.62 -28.95 -19.97
N ILE A 145 13.05 -28.53 -21.10
CA ILE A 145 11.67 -28.03 -21.17
C ILE A 145 10.76 -29.20 -21.50
N ILE A 146 9.74 -29.42 -20.69
CA ILE A 146 8.74 -30.47 -20.85
C ILE A 146 7.41 -29.84 -21.28
N GLY A 147 6.84 -30.31 -22.40
CA GLY A 147 5.54 -29.87 -22.89
C GLY A 147 4.37 -30.56 -22.18
N LEU A 148 3.14 -30.23 -22.59
CA LEU A 148 1.89 -30.69 -21.96
C LEU A 148 1.75 -32.22 -21.86
N PHE A 149 2.38 -32.97 -22.75
CA PHE A 149 2.27 -34.44 -22.82
C PHE A 149 3.45 -35.16 -22.16
N GLY A 150 4.18 -34.50 -21.26
CA GLY A 150 5.34 -35.09 -20.56
C GLY A 150 6.56 -35.34 -21.45
N LYS A 151 6.56 -34.81 -22.67
CA LYS A 151 7.67 -34.92 -23.64
C LYS A 151 8.19 -33.53 -24.01
N PRO A 152 9.48 -33.38 -24.37
CA PRO A 152 10.00 -32.10 -24.84
C PRO A 152 9.20 -31.59 -26.05
N PRO A 153 8.86 -30.29 -26.11
CA PRO A 153 8.06 -29.73 -27.21
C PRO A 153 8.81 -29.78 -28.56
N LYS A 154 10.14 -29.85 -28.50
CA LYS A 154 11.05 -30.11 -29.63
C LYS A 154 12.28 -30.81 -29.06
N GLN A 155 12.95 -31.61 -29.88
CA GLN A 155 14.16 -32.32 -29.45
C GLN A 155 15.21 -31.31 -28.94
N HIS A 156 15.78 -31.60 -27.76
CA HIS A 156 16.76 -30.75 -27.06
C HIS A 156 16.25 -29.37 -26.58
N ALA A 157 14.94 -29.13 -26.58
CA ALA A 157 14.35 -27.94 -25.98
C ALA A 157 14.75 -27.81 -24.51
N ALA A 158 15.44 -26.73 -24.16
CA ALA A 158 15.98 -26.52 -22.83
C ALA A 158 16.14 -25.02 -22.55
N ILE A 159 16.16 -24.66 -21.26
CA ILE A 159 16.42 -23.32 -20.76
C ILE A 159 17.68 -23.34 -19.90
N ARG A 160 18.56 -22.34 -20.07
CA ARG A 160 19.76 -22.18 -19.27
C ARG A 160 19.47 -21.23 -18.11
N LEU A 161 19.62 -21.75 -16.90
CA LEU A 161 19.35 -21.03 -15.66
C LEU A 161 20.62 -20.95 -14.84
N ARG A 162 20.85 -19.79 -14.23
CA ARG A 162 21.82 -19.61 -13.15
C ARG A 162 21.09 -19.07 -11.93
N MET A 163 21.11 -19.77 -10.80
CA MET A 163 20.45 -19.30 -9.58
C MET A 163 21.16 -19.72 -8.31
N LYS A 164 21.00 -18.89 -7.27
CA LYS A 164 21.45 -19.16 -5.91
C LYS A 164 20.42 -18.65 -4.92
N PHE A 165 20.06 -19.47 -3.95
CA PHE A 165 19.15 -19.12 -2.88
C PHE A 165 19.93 -18.84 -1.59
N THR A 166 19.53 -17.80 -0.86
CA THR A 166 20.08 -17.44 0.45
C THR A 166 18.93 -17.38 1.46
N GLU A 167 18.99 -18.20 2.51
CA GLU A 167 17.97 -18.19 3.56
C GLU A 167 17.97 -16.86 4.32
N CYS A 168 16.81 -16.49 4.88
CA CYS A 168 16.70 -15.25 5.65
C CYS A 168 17.67 -15.20 6.84
N GLU A 169 17.92 -16.33 7.50
CA GLU A 169 18.79 -16.41 8.68
C GLU A 169 20.28 -16.21 8.33
N ASP A 170 20.68 -16.61 7.12
CA ASP A 170 22.06 -16.47 6.61
C ASP A 170 22.32 -15.11 5.93
N ASN A 171 21.26 -14.36 5.62
CA ASN A 171 21.40 -13.09 4.90
C ASN A 171 21.79 -11.94 5.85
N VAL A 172 23.04 -11.48 5.70
CA VAL A 172 23.64 -10.38 6.47
C VAL A 172 22.88 -9.05 6.32
N GLU A 173 22.10 -8.87 5.26
CA GLU A 173 21.24 -7.69 5.09
C GLU A 173 20.15 -7.63 6.18
N TYR A 174 19.72 -8.77 6.72
CA TYR A 174 18.70 -8.86 7.78
C TYR A 174 19.30 -8.95 9.19
N SER A 175 20.60 -9.24 9.31
CA SER A 175 21.26 -9.45 10.60
C SER A 175 21.69 -8.15 11.30
N SER A 176 21.59 -6.98 10.65
CA SER A 176 22.23 -5.72 11.11
C SER A 176 21.32 -4.49 11.17
N ALA A 177 20.03 -4.62 11.48
CA ALA A 177 19.07 -3.50 11.61
C ALA A 177 19.17 -2.50 10.43
N LYS A 178 19.47 -3.02 9.23
CA LYS A 178 19.59 -2.23 8.00
C LYS A 178 18.23 -2.16 7.34
N PHE A 179 17.50 -1.10 7.65
CA PHE A 179 16.19 -0.83 7.04
C PHE A 179 16.29 -0.28 5.60
N SER A 180 17.48 0.06 5.13
CA SER A 180 17.67 0.59 3.78
C SER A 180 17.45 -0.49 2.72
N LEU A 181 16.50 -0.25 1.81
CA LEU A 181 16.35 -1.05 0.61
C LEU A 181 17.41 -0.62 -0.41
N ARG A 182 18.48 -1.40 -0.53
CA ARG A 182 19.58 -1.12 -1.47
C ARG A 182 19.10 -1.14 -2.91
N GLY A 183 19.66 -0.26 -3.74
CA GLY A 183 19.38 -0.24 -5.17
C GLY A 183 17.91 0.06 -5.54
N SER A 184 17.11 0.65 -4.66
CA SER A 184 15.76 1.12 -5.01
C SER A 184 15.80 2.37 -5.90
N TYR A 185 14.68 2.67 -6.57
CA TYR A 185 14.57 3.84 -7.45
C TYR A 185 14.90 5.17 -6.76
N PHE A 186 14.41 5.34 -5.52
CA PHE A 186 14.84 6.41 -4.62
C PHE A 186 15.72 5.81 -3.53
N PRO A 187 17.01 6.18 -3.45
CA PRO A 187 17.91 5.66 -2.44
C PRO A 187 17.58 6.26 -1.06
N MET A 188 18.16 5.67 -0.01
CA MET A 188 18.17 6.26 1.32
C MET A 188 18.78 7.67 1.29
N ARG A 189 18.17 8.59 2.03
CA ARG A 189 18.60 9.97 2.21
C ARG A 189 18.98 10.23 3.65
N HIS A 190 20.04 10.99 3.85
CA HIS A 190 20.61 11.29 5.16
C HIS A 190 20.39 12.76 5.51
N GLY A 191 20.43 13.11 6.80
CA GLY A 191 20.25 14.52 7.17
C GLY A 191 18.81 15.02 7.07
N GLY A 192 17.83 14.11 7.11
CA GLY A 192 16.42 14.46 7.05
C GLY A 192 15.84 14.80 8.42
N HIS A 193 14.57 15.17 8.40
CA HIS A 193 13.72 15.22 9.58
C HIS A 193 12.32 14.72 9.22
N VAL A 194 11.71 13.94 10.10
CA VAL A 194 10.36 13.41 9.94
C VAL A 194 9.54 13.81 11.15
N THR A 195 8.41 14.46 10.91
CA THR A 195 7.36 14.66 11.92
C THR A 195 6.28 13.62 11.67
N LEU A 196 5.93 12.84 12.69
CA LEU A 196 4.90 11.82 12.62
C LEU A 196 3.60 12.39 13.19
N PHE A 197 2.51 12.27 12.43
CA PHE A 197 1.19 12.73 12.84
C PHE A 197 0.29 11.52 13.13
N GLN A 198 -0.43 11.60 14.24
CA GLN A 198 -1.61 10.79 14.49
C GLN A 198 -2.83 11.67 14.23
N ASP A 199 -3.79 11.15 13.47
CA ASP A 199 -4.98 11.86 13.00
C ASP A 199 -4.71 13.16 12.24
N ALA A 200 -5.80 13.87 11.92
CA ALA A 200 -5.72 15.18 11.31
C ALA A 200 -5.31 16.25 12.34
N HIS A 201 -5.67 16.07 13.61
CA HIS A 201 -5.44 17.05 14.66
C HIS A 201 -5.35 16.40 16.05
N VAL A 202 -4.36 16.79 16.86
CA VAL A 202 -4.27 16.40 18.28
C VAL A 202 -4.28 17.67 19.13
N PRO A 203 -5.37 17.93 19.88
CA PRO A 203 -5.44 19.08 20.78
C PRO A 203 -4.37 19.02 21.88
N ASP A 204 -3.90 20.21 22.31
CA ASP A 204 -2.91 20.32 23.37
C ASP A 204 -3.40 19.74 24.70
N GLY A 205 -2.57 18.93 25.35
CA GLY A 205 -2.88 18.30 26.63
C GLY A 205 -3.93 17.18 26.58
N MET A 206 -4.41 16.79 25.40
CA MET A 206 -5.36 15.68 25.23
C MET A 206 -4.75 14.33 25.58
N LEU A 207 -3.51 14.10 25.16
CA LEU A 207 -2.78 12.86 25.40
C LEU A 207 -1.67 13.07 26.44
N PRO A 208 -1.31 12.02 27.20
CA PRO A 208 -0.29 12.12 28.23
C PRO A 208 1.09 12.44 27.64
N GLU A 209 1.93 13.07 28.46
CA GLU A 209 3.34 13.28 28.12
C GLU A 209 4.09 11.95 28.03
N ILE A 210 4.92 11.81 27.01
CA ILE A 210 5.74 10.61 26.78
C ILE A 210 7.20 11.01 26.82
N GLU A 211 7.89 10.52 27.85
CA GLU A 211 9.32 10.76 28.03
C GLU A 211 10.14 9.98 27.00
N LEU A 212 11.02 10.71 26.32
CA LEU A 212 12.04 10.20 25.42
C LEU A 212 13.40 10.17 26.13
N GLU A 213 14.37 9.49 25.54
CA GLU A 213 15.72 9.49 26.09
C GLU A 213 16.32 10.91 26.12
N GLY A 214 17.07 11.22 27.19
CA GLY A 214 17.66 12.55 27.41
C GLY A 214 16.71 13.55 28.07
N GLY A 215 15.59 13.09 28.65
CA GLY A 215 14.63 13.94 29.36
C GLY A 215 13.79 14.82 28.43
N ARG A 216 13.73 14.48 27.14
CA ARG A 216 12.86 15.13 26.16
C ARG A 216 11.46 14.55 26.23
N VAL A 217 10.49 15.26 25.68
CA VAL A 217 9.09 14.82 25.63
C VAL A 217 8.66 14.75 24.17
N PHE A 218 8.01 13.66 23.79
CA PHE A 218 7.42 13.51 22.47
C PHE A 218 6.33 14.55 22.26
N ARG A 219 6.32 15.21 21.10
CA ARG A 219 5.34 16.25 20.78
C ARG A 219 4.29 15.71 19.82
N GLN A 220 3.03 15.73 20.23
CA GLN A 220 1.91 15.47 19.34
C GLN A 220 1.65 16.69 18.45
N GLU A 221 2.18 16.63 17.24
CA GLU A 221 2.03 17.68 16.23
C GLU A 221 0.68 17.57 15.49
N LYS A 222 0.19 18.67 14.91
CA LYS A 222 -1.18 18.76 14.35
C LYS A 222 -1.17 18.78 12.82
N CYS A 223 -1.48 17.64 12.20
CA CYS A 223 -1.31 17.43 10.75
C CYS A 223 -1.94 18.51 9.86
N TRP A 224 -3.25 18.70 9.93
CA TRP A 224 -3.95 19.62 9.03
C TRP A 224 -3.69 21.09 9.36
N GLU A 225 -3.43 21.41 10.63
CA GLU A 225 -2.98 22.74 11.03
C GLU A 225 -1.60 23.05 10.46
N GLU A 226 -0.64 22.13 10.57
CA GLU A 226 0.69 22.26 9.97
C GLU A 226 0.62 22.36 8.44
N ILE A 227 -0.25 21.59 7.77
CA ILE A 227 -0.50 21.72 6.31
C ILE A 227 -1.06 23.10 5.98
N CYS A 228 -2.01 23.62 6.77
CA CYS A 228 -2.59 24.95 6.56
C CYS A 228 -1.51 26.04 6.67
N HIS A 229 -0.72 26.01 7.73
CA HIS A 229 0.40 26.93 7.93
C HIS A 229 1.43 26.82 6.80
N ALA A 230 1.81 25.61 6.41
CA ALA A 230 2.78 25.39 5.35
C ALA A 230 2.31 25.91 3.98
N ILE A 231 1.00 25.79 3.68
CA ILE A 231 0.40 26.39 2.47
C ILE A 231 0.40 27.92 2.56
N LEU A 232 0.05 28.49 3.71
CA LEU A 232 0.01 29.94 3.92
C LEU A 232 1.40 30.58 3.82
N GLU A 233 2.43 29.91 4.32
CA GLU A 233 3.82 30.34 4.30
C GLU A 233 4.53 30.07 2.96
N ALA A 234 3.93 29.31 2.05
CA ALA A 234 4.52 29.02 0.75
C ALA A 234 4.65 30.28 -0.12
N HIS A 235 5.79 30.44 -0.78
CA HIS A 235 6.09 31.61 -1.62
C HIS A 235 6.13 31.27 -3.11
N HIS A 236 6.37 30.00 -3.48
CA HIS A 236 6.64 29.63 -4.86
C HIS A 236 5.73 28.52 -5.38
N LEU A 237 5.52 27.45 -4.63
CA LEU A 237 4.76 26.28 -5.07
C LEU A 237 3.90 25.67 -3.97
N VAL A 238 2.72 25.19 -4.38
CA VAL A 238 1.85 24.29 -3.61
C VAL A 238 1.36 23.21 -4.55
N TYR A 239 1.93 22.00 -4.45
CA TYR A 239 1.59 20.86 -5.31
C TYR A 239 0.86 19.81 -4.48
N ILE A 240 -0.31 19.37 -4.93
CA ILE A 240 -1.15 18.45 -4.17
C ILE A 240 -1.56 17.26 -5.05
N THR A 241 -1.45 16.04 -4.51
CA THR A 241 -2.09 14.85 -5.07
C THR A 241 -3.06 14.26 -4.06
N GLY A 242 -4.19 13.77 -4.54
CA GLY A 242 -5.15 13.07 -3.70
C GLY A 242 -5.93 12.04 -4.51
N TRP A 243 -6.38 11.00 -3.83
CA TRP A 243 -7.42 10.12 -4.34
C TRP A 243 -8.74 10.89 -4.43
N SER A 244 -9.02 11.70 -3.41
CA SER A 244 -10.08 12.71 -3.42
C SER A 244 -9.55 14.02 -2.84
N ILE A 245 -10.01 15.15 -3.37
CA ILE A 245 -9.78 16.47 -2.78
C ILE A 245 -11.13 17.15 -2.78
N PHE A 246 -11.57 17.63 -1.62
CA PHE A 246 -12.85 18.33 -1.50
C PHE A 246 -12.62 19.79 -1.14
N HIS A 247 -12.94 20.69 -2.08
CA HIS A 247 -12.63 22.11 -1.96
C HIS A 247 -13.32 22.82 -0.77
N LYS A 248 -14.40 22.25 -0.21
CA LYS A 248 -15.16 22.88 0.89
C LYS A 248 -14.62 22.59 2.28
N VAL A 249 -13.70 21.63 2.44
CA VAL A 249 -13.19 21.30 3.78
C VAL A 249 -12.39 22.44 4.37
N ARG A 250 -12.44 22.57 5.70
CA ARG A 250 -11.58 23.48 6.47
C ARG A 250 -10.49 22.66 7.14
N LEU A 251 -9.25 23.10 6.97
CA LEU A 251 -8.08 22.39 7.51
C LEU A 251 -7.98 22.55 9.04
N VAL A 252 -8.31 23.74 9.56
CA VAL A 252 -8.26 24.03 10.99
C VAL A 252 -9.66 24.31 11.50
N ARG A 253 -10.09 23.55 12.49
CA ARG A 253 -11.41 23.69 13.14
C ARG A 253 -11.27 24.03 14.61
N GLU A 254 -10.27 23.44 15.27
CA GLU A 254 -9.89 23.73 16.65
C GLU A 254 -8.45 24.29 16.65
N PRO A 255 -8.25 25.60 16.42
CA PRO A 255 -6.91 26.17 16.28
C PRO A 255 -6.14 26.13 17.60
N SER A 256 -4.91 25.60 17.59
CA SER A 256 -4.00 25.64 18.75
C SER A 256 -3.28 27.00 18.89
N LYS A 257 -3.18 27.75 17.77
CA LYS A 257 -2.58 29.08 17.71
C LYS A 257 -3.39 30.01 16.79
N PRO A 258 -3.23 31.34 16.91
CA PRO A 258 -3.91 32.28 16.01
C PRO A 258 -3.60 31.99 14.54
N LEU A 259 -4.66 31.84 13.73
CA LEU A 259 -4.51 31.53 12.31
C LEU A 259 -4.00 32.76 11.53
N PRO A 260 -3.02 32.58 10.62
CA PRO A 260 -2.63 33.64 9.70
C PRO A 260 -3.81 34.00 8.78
N ARG A 261 -3.73 35.17 8.13
CA ARG A 261 -4.75 35.62 7.19
C ARG A 261 -4.99 34.56 6.12
N GLY A 262 -6.24 34.10 6.01
CA GLY A 262 -6.66 33.07 5.06
C GLY A 262 -6.67 31.65 5.63
N GLY A 263 -6.22 31.42 6.88
CA GLY A 263 -6.26 30.10 7.51
C GLY A 263 -7.66 29.63 7.92
N ASP A 264 -8.61 30.53 8.03
CA ASP A 264 -10.02 30.25 8.30
C ASP A 264 -10.82 29.85 7.05
N LEU A 265 -10.24 30.02 5.86
CA LEU A 265 -10.86 29.71 4.57
C LEU A 265 -11.08 28.21 4.36
N THR A 266 -11.98 27.88 3.43
CA THR A 266 -12.04 26.53 2.85
C THR A 266 -10.75 26.23 2.11
N LEU A 267 -10.40 24.94 1.95
CA LEU A 267 -9.24 24.51 1.18
C LEU A 267 -9.24 25.11 -0.24
N GLY A 268 -10.40 25.13 -0.89
CA GLY A 268 -10.57 25.71 -2.21
C GLY A 268 -10.20 27.19 -2.27
N ASP A 269 -10.74 27.96 -1.34
CA ASP A 269 -10.49 29.40 -1.27
C ASP A 269 -9.08 29.74 -0.81
N LEU A 270 -8.51 28.97 0.12
CA LEU A 270 -7.10 29.05 0.52
C LEU A 270 -6.16 28.87 -0.68
N LEU A 271 -6.41 27.86 -1.52
CA LEU A 271 -5.60 27.59 -2.70
C LEU A 271 -5.75 28.67 -3.78
N LYS A 272 -6.96 29.21 -3.95
CA LYS A 272 -7.19 30.38 -4.82
C LYS A 272 -6.46 31.61 -4.29
N TYR A 273 -6.56 31.87 -2.99
CA TYR A 273 -5.91 32.98 -2.29
C TYR A 273 -4.38 32.94 -2.53
N LYS A 274 -3.72 31.82 -2.24
CA LYS A 274 -2.28 31.65 -2.49
C LYS A 274 -1.93 31.77 -3.96
N SER A 275 -2.77 31.25 -4.85
CA SER A 275 -2.51 31.36 -6.28
C SER A 275 -2.62 32.81 -6.79
N GLN A 276 -3.47 33.64 -6.20
CA GLN A 276 -3.60 35.06 -6.51
C GLN A 276 -2.41 35.88 -6.00
N GLU A 277 -1.74 35.45 -4.93
CA GLU A 277 -0.46 36.02 -4.46
C GLU A 277 0.73 35.68 -5.38
N GLY A 278 0.53 34.83 -6.39
CA GLY A 278 1.56 34.43 -7.36
C GLY A 278 2.18 33.05 -7.11
N VAL A 279 1.73 32.33 -6.08
CA VAL A 279 2.18 30.96 -5.80
C VAL A 279 1.66 30.00 -6.88
N ARG A 280 2.52 29.11 -7.38
CA ARG A 280 2.12 28.09 -8.36
C ARG A 280 1.39 26.95 -7.67
N VAL A 281 0.08 26.90 -7.85
CA VAL A 281 -0.76 25.85 -7.29
C VAL A 281 -1.13 24.80 -8.35
N LEU A 282 -0.71 23.55 -8.14
CA LEU A 282 -0.96 22.42 -9.05
C LEU A 282 -1.63 21.27 -8.28
N LEU A 283 -2.79 20.81 -8.77
CA LEU A 283 -3.52 19.68 -8.20
C LEU A 283 -3.55 18.53 -9.21
N LEU A 284 -3.18 17.33 -8.76
CA LEU A 284 -3.30 16.09 -9.50
C LEU A 284 -4.25 15.14 -8.75
N VAL A 285 -5.54 15.19 -9.12
CA VAL A 285 -6.62 14.42 -8.49
C VAL A 285 -6.89 13.18 -9.33
N TRP A 286 -7.23 12.05 -8.70
CA TRP A 286 -7.70 10.89 -9.45
C TRP A 286 -8.98 11.22 -10.23
N ASP A 287 -9.10 10.67 -11.44
CA ASP A 287 -10.28 10.80 -12.31
C ASP A 287 -11.19 9.58 -12.11
N ASP A 288 -12.23 9.71 -11.28
CA ASP A 288 -13.26 8.68 -11.14
C ASP A 288 -14.13 8.68 -12.39
N LYS A 289 -13.87 7.75 -13.30
CA LYS A 289 -14.64 7.66 -14.56
C LYS A 289 -16.13 7.44 -14.36
N THR A 290 -16.56 7.00 -13.18
CA THR A 290 -17.98 6.80 -12.85
C THR A 290 -18.68 8.10 -12.42
N SER A 291 -17.92 9.15 -12.07
CA SER A 291 -18.46 10.49 -11.74
C SER A 291 -18.80 11.32 -12.99
N HIS A 292 -18.50 10.83 -14.19
CA HIS A 292 -18.79 11.53 -15.45
C HIS A 292 -20.28 11.41 -15.83
N ASN A 293 -20.92 12.56 -16.01
CA ASN A 293 -22.29 12.68 -16.52
C ASN A 293 -22.47 11.88 -17.82
N LYS A 294 -23.22 10.77 -17.76
CA LYS A 294 -23.79 10.13 -18.96
C LYS A 294 -25.25 10.54 -19.09
N PHE A 295 -25.63 11.07 -20.26
CA PHE A 295 -27.02 11.38 -20.62
C PHE A 295 -27.76 12.35 -19.68
N PHE A 296 -27.14 13.47 -19.29
CA PHE A 296 -27.78 14.55 -18.50
C PHE A 296 -28.31 14.12 -17.12
N ILE A 297 -27.88 12.97 -16.60
CA ILE A 297 -28.12 12.54 -15.22
C ILE A 297 -26.84 12.77 -14.42
N HIS A 298 -26.93 13.51 -13.32
CA HIS A 298 -25.84 13.62 -12.35
C HIS A 298 -25.74 12.30 -11.58
N THR A 299 -24.62 11.60 -11.72
CA THR A 299 -24.27 10.46 -10.88
C THR A 299 -23.15 10.88 -9.96
N GLU A 300 -23.38 10.86 -8.64
CA GLU A 300 -22.28 10.79 -7.68
C GLU A 300 -21.47 9.53 -8.01
N GLY A 301 -20.14 9.66 -8.10
CA GLY A 301 -19.27 8.54 -8.47
C GLY A 301 -19.49 7.34 -7.55
N VAL A 302 -19.35 6.12 -8.07
CA VAL A 302 -19.54 4.87 -7.31
C VAL A 302 -18.59 4.80 -6.11
N MET A 303 -17.48 5.55 -6.17
CA MET A 303 -16.45 5.62 -5.14
C MET A 303 -16.53 6.88 -4.26
N GLN A 304 -17.62 7.67 -4.35
CA GLN A 304 -17.88 8.85 -3.52
C GLN A 304 -16.72 9.89 -3.51
N THR A 305 -16.08 10.14 -4.66
CA THR A 305 -15.04 11.17 -4.79
C THR A 305 -15.60 12.52 -5.24
N HIS A 306 -14.88 13.61 -4.92
CA HIS A 306 -15.24 14.99 -5.30
C HIS A 306 -14.42 15.55 -6.48
N ASP A 307 -13.84 14.68 -7.30
CA ASP A 307 -12.88 15.02 -8.35
C ASP A 307 -13.42 16.02 -9.39
N GLU A 308 -14.60 15.72 -9.97
CA GLU A 308 -15.23 16.58 -10.97
C GLU A 308 -15.73 17.92 -10.39
N GLU A 309 -16.25 17.92 -9.17
CA GLU A 309 -16.68 19.14 -8.47
C GLU A 309 -15.48 20.05 -8.21
N THR A 310 -14.39 19.49 -7.67
CA THR A 310 -13.16 20.23 -7.38
C THR A 310 -12.51 20.77 -8.65
N ARG A 311 -12.47 20.00 -9.75
CA ARG A 311 -12.00 20.53 -11.04
C ARG A 311 -12.85 21.72 -11.51
N LYS A 312 -14.18 21.63 -11.41
CA LYS A 312 -15.09 22.72 -11.82
C LYS A 312 -14.86 23.97 -10.99
N PHE A 313 -14.66 23.83 -9.68
CA PHE A 313 -14.39 24.95 -8.77
C PHE A 313 -13.14 25.76 -9.16
N PHE A 314 -12.08 25.10 -9.64
CA PHE A 314 -10.83 25.75 -10.03
C PHE A 314 -10.77 26.21 -11.51
N LYS A 315 -11.72 25.80 -12.35
CA LYS A 315 -11.69 26.00 -13.82
C LYS A 315 -11.41 27.44 -14.28
N HIS A 316 -11.86 28.44 -13.52
CA HIS A 316 -11.71 29.87 -13.83
C HIS A 316 -10.75 30.60 -12.88
N SER A 317 -9.87 29.85 -12.22
CA SER A 317 -8.82 30.39 -11.34
C SER A 317 -7.42 30.15 -11.91
N SER A 318 -6.40 30.69 -11.25
CA SER A 318 -4.99 30.45 -11.56
C SER A 318 -4.47 29.09 -11.05
N VAL A 319 -5.27 28.38 -10.24
CA VAL A 319 -4.99 27.02 -9.77
C VAL A 319 -5.14 26.04 -10.94
N ASN A 320 -4.13 25.18 -11.16
CA ASN A 320 -4.18 24.17 -12.22
C ASN A 320 -4.59 22.81 -11.65
N CYS A 321 -5.87 22.47 -11.78
CA CYS A 321 -6.41 21.18 -11.37
C CYS A 321 -6.50 20.21 -12.56
N VAL A 322 -5.77 19.10 -12.49
CA VAL A 322 -5.74 18.03 -13.50
C VAL A 322 -6.34 16.77 -12.93
N LEU A 323 -7.34 16.22 -13.62
CA LEU A 323 -7.84 14.88 -13.37
C LEU A 323 -6.93 13.86 -14.06
N SER A 324 -6.42 12.92 -13.29
CA SER A 324 -5.48 11.90 -13.71
C SER A 324 -6.16 10.54 -13.69
N PRO A 325 -6.59 10.01 -14.84
CA PRO A 325 -7.09 8.64 -14.94
C PRO A 325 -5.96 7.63 -14.78
N ARG A 326 -6.27 6.51 -14.12
CA ARG A 326 -5.36 5.36 -14.07
C ARG A 326 -5.47 4.56 -15.37
N TYR A 327 -4.35 4.30 -16.04
CA TYR A 327 -4.29 3.44 -17.23
C TYR A 327 -3.14 2.46 -17.10
N ALA A 328 -3.38 1.16 -17.30
CA ALA A 328 -2.29 0.27 -17.67
C ALA A 328 -1.91 0.58 -19.11
N SER A 329 -0.62 0.83 -19.35
CA SER A 329 0.07 1.04 -20.64
C SER A 329 -0.77 1.40 -21.87
N ASN A 330 -0.41 2.49 -22.56
CA ASN A 330 -0.96 2.85 -23.87
C ASN A 330 -0.79 1.77 -24.97
N LYS A 331 -0.06 0.67 -24.71
CA LYS A 331 0.11 -0.49 -25.61
C LYS A 331 -0.94 -1.60 -25.41
N LEU A 332 -1.84 -1.48 -24.43
CA LEU A 332 -2.97 -2.39 -24.27
C LEU A 332 -4.13 -1.99 -25.21
N SER A 333 -4.97 -2.94 -25.62
CA SER A 333 -6.17 -2.62 -26.40
C SER A 333 -7.06 -1.61 -25.65
N ILE A 334 -7.80 -0.78 -26.40
CA ILE A 334 -8.69 0.25 -25.84
C ILE A 334 -9.66 -0.34 -24.80
N PHE A 335 -10.16 -1.56 -25.05
CA PHE A 335 -10.99 -2.31 -24.11
C PHE A 335 -10.28 -2.61 -22.78
N LYS A 336 -9.02 -3.09 -22.83
CA LYS A 336 -8.23 -3.34 -21.61
C LYS A 336 -7.86 -2.04 -20.88
N GLN A 337 -7.66 -0.93 -21.58
CA GLN A 337 -7.44 0.38 -20.96
C GLN A 337 -8.69 0.93 -20.26
N GLN A 338 -9.89 0.70 -20.83
CA GLN A 338 -11.15 1.04 -20.19
C GLN A 338 -11.38 0.21 -18.93
N VAL A 339 -11.18 -1.12 -19.00
CA VAL A 339 -11.32 -2.01 -17.84
C VAL A 339 -10.37 -1.60 -16.71
N VAL A 340 -9.07 -1.44 -16.98
CA VAL A 340 -8.10 -1.06 -15.94
C VAL A 340 -8.38 0.33 -15.36
N GLY A 341 -8.78 1.30 -16.19
CA GLY A 341 -9.09 2.64 -15.72
C GLY A 341 -10.43 2.81 -15.02
N THR A 342 -11.23 1.76 -14.92
CA THR A 342 -12.41 1.67 -14.06
C THR A 342 -12.12 0.84 -12.79
N LEU A 343 -11.08 0.01 -12.79
CA LEU A 343 -10.78 -0.90 -11.67
C LEU A 343 -9.79 -0.33 -10.65
N TYR A 344 -8.81 0.47 -11.07
CA TYR A 344 -7.70 0.93 -10.22
C TYR A 344 -7.61 2.45 -10.14
N THR A 345 -6.99 2.93 -9.07
CA THR A 345 -6.98 4.36 -8.70
C THR A 345 -5.58 4.96 -8.63
N HIS A 346 -5.53 6.29 -8.57
CA HIS A 346 -4.37 7.00 -8.08
C HIS A 346 -4.56 7.30 -6.59
N HIS A 347 -3.90 6.54 -5.72
CA HIS A 347 -4.19 6.53 -4.29
C HIS A 347 -3.19 7.31 -3.42
N GLN A 348 -2.20 7.95 -4.04
CA GLN A 348 -1.21 8.80 -3.35
C GLN A 348 -1.84 10.08 -2.79
N LYS A 349 -1.69 10.30 -1.48
CA LYS A 349 -2.00 11.57 -0.80
C LYS A 349 -0.71 12.32 -0.53
N CYS A 350 -0.60 13.55 -1.05
CA CYS A 350 0.61 14.33 -0.92
C CYS A 350 0.36 15.83 -0.99
N VAL A 351 1.02 16.59 -0.12
CA VAL A 351 1.15 18.06 -0.22
C VAL A 351 2.64 18.41 -0.27
N LEU A 352 3.04 19.25 -1.23
CA LEU A 352 4.41 19.71 -1.41
C LEU A 352 4.41 21.23 -1.42
N VAL A 353 5.25 21.84 -0.59
CA VAL A 353 5.39 23.29 -0.50
C VAL A 353 6.86 23.68 -0.36
N ASP A 354 7.19 24.89 -0.78
CA ASP A 354 8.43 25.52 -0.35
C ASP A 354 8.25 26.14 1.04
N SER A 355 9.17 25.86 1.96
CA SER A 355 9.16 26.37 3.34
C SER A 355 10.48 27.07 3.70
N GLN A 356 10.50 27.76 4.83
CA GLN A 356 11.69 28.46 5.32
C GLN A 356 12.86 27.48 5.59
N ALA A 357 14.06 27.84 5.14
CA ALA A 357 15.31 27.14 5.47
C ALA A 357 16.25 28.08 6.27
N HIS A 358 17.51 27.70 6.44
CA HIS A 358 18.48 28.53 7.15
C HIS A 358 18.76 29.85 6.41
N GLY A 359 18.83 30.95 7.15
CA GLY A 359 19.04 32.30 6.61
C GLY A 359 17.84 32.78 5.78
N ASN A 360 18.12 33.35 4.59
CA ASN A 360 17.08 33.82 3.66
C ASN A 360 16.69 32.75 2.62
N ASN A 361 17.18 31.52 2.76
CA ASN A 361 16.90 30.45 1.82
C ASN A 361 15.58 29.75 2.16
N ARG A 362 15.05 29.04 1.17
CA ARG A 362 13.90 28.16 1.28
C ARG A 362 14.30 26.73 0.94
N ARG A 363 13.53 25.77 1.44
CA ARG A 363 13.68 24.35 1.15
C ARG A 363 12.34 23.78 0.71
N LEU A 364 12.34 22.54 0.26
CA LEU A 364 11.11 21.82 0.01
C LEU A 364 10.68 21.02 1.25
N THR A 365 9.38 21.03 1.52
CA THR A 365 8.73 20.20 2.53
C THR A 365 7.64 19.38 1.88
N ALA A 366 7.54 18.10 2.24
CA ALA A 366 6.53 17.19 1.73
C ALA A 366 5.69 16.62 2.88
N PHE A 367 4.40 16.46 2.64
CA PHE A 367 3.48 15.73 3.50
C PHE A 367 2.98 14.52 2.72
N ILE A 368 3.05 13.33 3.31
CA ILE A 368 2.47 12.10 2.75
C ILE A 368 1.90 11.21 3.86
N GLY A 369 0.91 10.37 3.53
CA GLY A 369 0.28 9.47 4.50
C GLY A 369 -1.03 8.91 3.97
N GLY A 370 -1.95 8.57 4.89
CA GLY A 370 -3.28 8.06 4.60
C GLY A 370 -4.36 9.14 4.45
N LEU A 371 -4.17 10.33 5.03
CA LEU A 371 -5.14 11.43 4.97
C LEU A 371 -5.19 12.12 3.60
N ASP A 372 -6.32 11.99 2.90
CA ASP A 372 -6.71 12.89 1.80
C ASP A 372 -7.22 14.23 2.36
N LEU A 373 -7.08 15.31 1.59
CA LEU A 373 -7.68 16.60 1.94
C LEU A 373 -9.15 16.65 1.47
N CYS A 374 -9.98 15.79 2.07
CA CYS A 374 -11.41 15.68 1.77
C CYS A 374 -12.25 15.45 3.02
N ASP A 375 -13.57 15.40 2.83
CA ASP A 375 -14.59 15.22 3.85
C ASP A 375 -14.41 13.92 4.67
N GLY A 376 -14.83 13.96 5.93
CA GLY A 376 -14.77 12.86 6.88
C GLY A 376 -13.39 12.55 7.48
N ARG A 377 -12.32 13.20 6.99
CA ARG A 377 -10.92 12.91 7.40
C ARG A 377 -10.44 13.73 8.58
N TYR A 378 -11.10 14.85 8.89
CA TYR A 378 -10.77 15.61 10.10
C TYR A 378 -11.30 14.84 11.30
N ASP A 379 -10.41 14.50 12.23
CA ASP A 379 -10.73 13.91 13.52
C ASP A 379 -9.63 14.20 14.51
N THR A 380 -9.91 13.87 15.77
CA THR A 380 -8.97 13.92 16.90
C THR A 380 -8.97 12.57 17.62
N PRO A 381 -7.97 12.29 18.48
CA PRO A 381 -7.90 11.04 19.26
C PRO A 381 -9.12 10.73 20.15
N GLU A 382 -10.02 11.69 20.39
CA GLU A 382 -11.30 11.43 21.09
C GLU A 382 -12.32 10.66 20.25
N HIS A 383 -12.22 10.73 18.92
CA HIS A 383 -13.10 10.05 17.97
C HIS A 383 -14.59 10.21 18.27
N ARG A 384 -15.03 11.47 18.45
CA ARG A 384 -16.41 11.84 18.86
C ARG A 384 -17.44 11.26 17.88
N LEU A 385 -18.49 10.61 18.40
CA LEU A 385 -19.59 10.01 17.64
C LEU A 385 -20.78 10.96 17.48
N PHE A 386 -21.11 11.68 18.54
CA PHE A 386 -22.32 12.48 18.68
C PHE A 386 -22.06 13.93 19.10
N ARG A 387 -20.92 14.21 19.76
CA ARG A 387 -20.53 15.58 20.15
C ARG A 387 -20.04 16.40 18.95
N ASP A 388 -20.30 17.71 19.00
CA ASP A 388 -19.80 18.73 18.07
C ASP A 388 -20.20 18.56 16.59
N LEU A 389 -21.31 17.85 16.33
CA LEU A 389 -21.79 17.60 14.96
C LEU A 389 -22.23 18.88 14.23
N ASP A 390 -22.70 19.88 14.97
CA ASP A 390 -23.19 21.17 14.49
C ASP A 390 -22.11 22.28 14.55
N THR A 391 -20.96 22.00 15.18
CA THR A 391 -19.82 22.91 15.30
C THR A 391 -18.59 22.40 14.52
N VAL A 392 -17.78 21.52 15.11
CA VAL A 392 -16.52 21.01 14.53
C VAL A 392 -16.77 20.15 13.29
N TYR A 393 -17.83 19.35 13.27
CA TYR A 393 -18.18 18.49 12.13
C TYR A 393 -19.31 19.06 11.28
N GLN A 394 -19.63 20.34 11.45
CA GLN A 394 -20.67 20.99 10.67
C GLN A 394 -20.35 20.91 9.17
N ASN A 395 -21.30 20.37 8.39
CA ASN A 395 -21.14 20.10 6.95
C ASN A 395 -20.03 19.08 6.60
N ASP A 396 -19.58 18.29 7.58
CA ASP A 396 -18.59 17.23 7.41
C ASP A 396 -18.99 15.93 8.17
N TYR A 397 -20.29 15.68 8.24
CA TYR A 397 -20.81 14.42 8.75
C TYR A 397 -20.58 13.32 7.71
N HIS A 398 -19.73 12.35 8.04
CA HIS A 398 -19.39 11.23 7.18
C HIS A 398 -19.75 9.89 7.85
N ASN A 399 -20.61 9.10 7.20
CA ASN A 399 -20.82 7.69 7.55
C ASN A 399 -21.46 6.91 6.37
N PRO A 400 -20.68 6.18 5.56
CA PRO A 400 -21.19 5.44 4.40
C PRO A 400 -21.74 4.04 4.76
N THR A 401 -21.79 3.68 6.04
CA THR A 401 -22.34 2.38 6.48
C THR A 401 -23.86 2.35 6.34
N PHE A 402 -24.51 3.48 6.64
CA PHE A 402 -25.96 3.60 6.63
C PHE A 402 -26.45 4.24 5.33
N PRO A 403 -27.61 3.80 4.78
CA PRO A 403 -28.20 4.45 3.63
C PRO A 403 -28.69 5.85 3.99
N ALA A 404 -28.82 6.72 2.98
CA ALA A 404 -29.34 8.07 3.16
C ALA A 404 -30.72 8.06 3.85
N GLY A 405 -30.92 8.96 4.82
CA GLY A 405 -32.14 9.08 5.62
C GLY A 405 -32.18 8.23 6.90
N VAL A 406 -31.15 7.42 7.18
CA VAL A 406 -30.98 6.72 8.46
C VAL A 406 -30.11 7.55 9.40
N LEU A 407 -30.61 7.83 10.60
CA LEU A 407 -29.85 8.54 11.64
C LEU A 407 -28.88 7.57 12.32
N GLY A 408 -27.59 7.92 12.34
CA GLY A 408 -26.54 7.17 13.02
C GLY A 408 -25.48 8.09 13.61
N PRO A 409 -24.50 7.51 14.33
CA PRO A 409 -23.28 8.21 14.71
C PRO A 409 -22.49 8.58 13.46
N ARG A 410 -21.70 9.66 13.51
CA ARG A 410 -20.64 9.84 12.49
C ARG A 410 -19.69 8.65 12.56
N GLN A 411 -18.97 8.37 11.49
CA GLN A 411 -17.87 7.41 11.50
C GLN A 411 -16.57 8.18 11.84
N PRO A 412 -15.98 7.99 13.04
CA PRO A 412 -14.68 8.56 13.34
C PRO A 412 -13.58 7.98 12.43
N TRP A 413 -12.50 8.73 12.27
CA TRP A 413 -11.47 8.50 11.27
C TRP A 413 -10.09 8.52 11.92
N HIS A 414 -9.56 7.32 12.22
CA HIS A 414 -8.20 7.14 12.70
C HIS A 414 -7.23 6.96 11.54
N ASP A 415 -6.18 7.79 11.47
CA ASP A 415 -5.23 7.74 10.35
C ASP A 415 -3.83 8.26 10.72
N LEU A 416 -2.86 8.01 9.83
CA LEU A 416 -1.45 8.36 10.01
C LEU A 416 -0.94 9.21 8.84
N HIS A 417 -0.13 10.21 9.15
CA HIS A 417 0.52 11.07 8.17
C HIS A 417 1.92 11.48 8.62
N CYS A 418 2.73 12.02 7.73
CA CYS A 418 4.03 12.59 8.12
C CYS A 418 4.38 13.84 7.33
N LYS A 419 5.25 14.67 7.93
CA LYS A 419 5.99 15.75 7.27
C LYS A 419 7.43 15.28 7.06
N ILE A 420 7.97 15.51 5.86
CA ILE A 420 9.32 15.12 5.45
C ILE A 420 10.08 16.39 5.06
N GLU A 421 11.23 16.58 5.69
CA GLU A 421 12.14 17.69 5.40
C GLU A 421 13.55 17.17 5.07
N GLY A 422 14.25 17.91 4.22
CA GLY A 422 15.57 17.55 3.72
C GLY A 422 15.54 16.80 2.38
N PRO A 423 16.61 16.08 2.03
CA PRO A 423 16.79 15.50 0.69
C PRO A 423 15.65 14.61 0.18
N ALA A 424 14.96 13.89 1.09
CA ALA A 424 13.86 13.00 0.73
C ALA A 424 12.63 13.76 0.19
N ALA A 425 12.41 15.02 0.56
CA ALA A 425 11.32 15.83 0.02
C ALA A 425 11.45 16.01 -1.51
N TYR A 426 12.67 16.09 -2.04
CA TYR A 426 12.91 16.21 -3.49
C TYR A 426 12.65 14.90 -4.25
N ASP A 427 12.72 13.74 -3.59
CA ASP A 427 12.29 12.48 -4.19
C ASP A 427 10.76 12.44 -4.32
N VAL A 428 10.03 12.97 -3.33
CA VAL A 428 8.57 13.17 -3.40
C VAL A 428 8.20 14.16 -4.52
N LEU A 429 8.94 15.26 -4.67
CA LEU A 429 8.77 16.18 -5.80
C LEU A 429 8.99 15.48 -7.13
N LYS A 430 10.08 14.72 -7.27
CA LYS A 430 10.36 13.98 -8.49
C LYS A 430 9.22 13.01 -8.83
N ASN A 431 8.63 12.35 -7.83
CA ASN A 431 7.42 11.56 -8.05
C ASN A 431 6.25 12.40 -8.60
N PHE A 432 5.96 13.55 -7.98
CA PHE A 432 4.91 14.47 -8.46
C PHE A 432 5.15 14.91 -9.90
N GLU A 433 6.35 15.41 -10.21
CA GLU A 433 6.70 15.89 -11.55
C GLU A 433 6.58 14.80 -12.62
N GLN A 434 7.02 13.58 -12.29
CA GLN A 434 6.96 12.45 -13.20
C GLN A 434 5.51 12.08 -13.55
N ARG A 435 4.61 12.15 -12.57
CA ARG A 435 3.17 11.93 -12.75
C ARG A 435 2.53 13.09 -13.51
N TRP A 436 2.85 14.33 -13.15
CA TRP A 436 2.35 15.53 -13.82
C TRP A 436 2.68 15.50 -15.32
N LYS A 437 3.96 15.33 -15.66
CA LYS A 437 4.45 15.22 -17.05
C LYS A 437 3.79 14.07 -17.83
N LYS A 438 3.29 13.04 -17.14
CA LYS A 438 2.56 11.93 -17.75
C LYS A 438 1.09 12.30 -18.00
N ALA A 439 0.41 12.88 -17.01
CA ALA A 439 -0.99 13.28 -17.08
C ALA A 439 -1.23 14.41 -18.10
N THR A 440 -0.31 15.37 -18.20
CA THR A 440 -0.44 16.54 -19.10
C THR A 440 0.05 16.30 -20.54
N LYS A 441 0.55 15.10 -20.86
CA LYS A 441 1.22 14.80 -22.14
C LYS A 441 0.43 15.23 -23.39
N TRP A 442 -0.87 14.97 -23.43
CA TRP A 442 -1.72 15.29 -24.58
C TRP A 442 -2.07 16.78 -24.65
N SER A 443 -2.25 17.43 -23.50
CA SER A 443 -2.45 18.87 -23.41
C SER A 443 -1.22 19.63 -23.92
N GLU A 444 -0.02 19.19 -23.53
CA GLU A 444 1.24 19.74 -24.04
C GLU A 444 1.43 19.52 -25.54
N PHE A 445 1.08 18.34 -26.07
CA PHE A 445 1.15 18.06 -27.50
C PHE A 445 0.19 18.95 -28.29
N GLY A 446 -1.04 19.15 -27.82
CA GLY A 446 -2.01 20.06 -28.44
C GLY A 446 -1.57 21.53 -28.38
N ARG A 447 -0.87 21.96 -27.33
CA ARG A 447 -0.28 23.31 -27.22
C ARG A 447 0.84 23.55 -28.23
N ARG A 448 1.65 22.55 -28.56
CA ARG A 448 2.72 22.66 -29.59
C ARG A 448 2.21 22.98 -31.00
N PHE A 449 0.94 22.73 -31.30
CA PHE A 449 0.32 23.13 -32.57
C PHE A 449 -0.29 24.54 -32.54
N LYS A 450 -0.38 25.18 -31.37
CA LYS A 450 -0.75 26.59 -31.25
C LYS A 450 0.52 27.44 -31.39
N LYS A 451 0.58 28.31 -32.41
CA LYS A 451 1.73 29.20 -32.74
C LYS A 451 2.07 30.27 -31.67
N ILE A 452 1.53 30.17 -30.46
CA ILE A 452 1.75 31.13 -29.38
C ILE A 452 2.20 30.32 -28.16
N SER A 453 3.52 30.23 -27.93
CA SER A 453 4.04 29.77 -26.64
C SER A 453 3.98 30.92 -25.65
N ARG A 454 3.18 30.81 -24.59
CA ARG A 454 3.24 31.74 -23.46
C ARG A 454 4.30 31.24 -22.48
N TRP A 455 5.00 32.15 -21.79
CA TRP A 455 5.95 31.80 -20.72
C TRP A 455 5.32 30.99 -19.56
N HIS A 456 3.99 30.88 -19.54
CA HIS A 456 3.18 30.12 -18.57
C HIS A 456 2.90 28.67 -19.04
N ASP A 457 3.48 28.23 -20.16
CA ASP A 457 3.23 26.90 -20.73
C ASP A 457 3.95 25.76 -19.99
N ASP A 458 5.05 26.06 -19.28
CA ASP A 458 5.70 25.13 -18.34
C ASP A 458 5.03 25.28 -16.96
N ALA A 459 4.06 24.41 -16.65
CA ALA A 459 3.31 24.46 -15.39
C ALA A 459 4.17 24.16 -14.14
N LEU A 460 5.21 23.33 -14.30
CA LEU A 460 6.15 22.96 -13.23
C LEU A 460 7.24 24.02 -13.10
N ILE A 461 7.50 24.47 -11.87
CA ILE A 461 8.60 25.38 -11.55
C ILE A 461 9.91 24.61 -11.60
N LYS A 462 10.90 25.17 -12.28
CA LYS A 462 12.29 24.71 -12.27
C LYS A 462 12.99 25.29 -11.05
N ILE A 463 12.81 24.64 -9.89
CA ILE A 463 13.29 25.14 -8.60
C ILE A 463 14.81 25.31 -8.57
N GLU A 464 15.55 24.53 -9.36
CA GLU A 464 17.00 24.62 -9.52
C GLU A 464 17.48 25.94 -10.14
N ARG A 465 16.56 26.72 -10.73
CA ARG A 465 16.83 28.05 -11.29
C ARG A 465 16.59 29.19 -10.30
N ILE A 466 16.05 28.89 -9.12
CA ILE A 466 15.74 29.87 -8.08
C ILE A 466 16.86 29.78 -7.04
N SER A 467 17.79 30.73 -7.05
CA SER A 467 19.04 30.65 -6.28
C SER A 467 18.87 30.58 -4.76
N TRP A 468 17.74 31.06 -4.25
CA TRP A 468 17.41 31.02 -2.82
C TRP A 468 16.54 29.82 -2.43
N ILE A 469 16.20 28.91 -3.35
CA ILE A 469 15.64 27.60 -3.00
C ILE A 469 16.77 26.59 -3.06
N LEU A 470 17.15 26.06 -1.89
CA LEU A 470 18.08 24.94 -1.80
C LEU A 470 17.47 23.79 -2.60
N SER A 471 18.19 23.25 -3.58
CA SER A 471 17.68 22.18 -4.43
C SER A 471 18.81 21.39 -5.08
N PRO A 472 18.56 20.11 -5.45
CA PRO A 472 19.51 19.33 -6.21
C PRO A 472 19.77 19.92 -7.59
N SER A 473 20.99 19.79 -8.09
CA SER A 473 21.41 20.25 -9.41
C SER A 473 22.50 19.33 -9.99
N ASP A 474 22.99 19.62 -11.19
CA ASP A 474 24.09 18.85 -11.80
C ASP A 474 25.38 18.89 -10.95
N SER A 475 25.58 19.95 -10.15
CA SER A 475 26.72 20.08 -9.24
C SER A 475 26.40 19.70 -7.78
N ILE A 476 25.12 19.65 -7.40
CA ILE A 476 24.67 19.35 -6.04
C ILE A 476 23.83 18.06 -6.07
N PRO A 477 24.41 16.90 -5.71
CA PRO A 477 23.64 15.66 -5.64
C PRO A 477 22.53 15.76 -4.58
N ASN A 478 21.44 15.01 -4.75
CA ASN A 478 20.27 15.14 -3.86
C ASN A 478 20.59 14.88 -2.37
N ASP A 479 21.61 14.09 -2.04
CA ASP A 479 22.00 13.80 -0.65
C ASP A 479 23.11 14.73 -0.09
N HIS A 480 23.41 15.82 -0.80
CA HIS A 480 24.48 16.75 -0.43
C HIS A 480 24.20 17.44 0.92
N PRO A 481 25.24 17.67 1.77
CA PRO A 481 25.08 18.29 3.09
C PRO A 481 24.30 19.61 3.13
N ILE A 482 24.36 20.42 2.07
CA ILE A 482 23.62 21.69 1.97
C ILE A 482 22.09 21.51 1.95
N LEU A 483 21.60 20.35 1.54
CA LEU A 483 20.17 20.03 1.49
C LEU A 483 19.67 19.40 2.79
N ARG A 484 20.59 19.03 3.68
CA ARG A 484 20.29 18.40 4.97
C ARG A 484 19.76 19.43 5.95
N VAL A 485 18.84 18.99 6.80
CA VAL A 485 18.24 19.80 7.86
C VAL A 485 18.87 19.53 9.22
N SER A 486 19.63 18.44 9.33
CA SER A 486 20.40 18.04 10.51
C SER A 486 21.76 17.47 10.10
N GLN A 487 22.76 17.58 10.98
CA GLN A 487 24.08 16.98 10.77
C GLN A 487 24.06 15.49 11.17
N GLU A 488 25.04 14.70 10.74
CA GLU A 488 25.08 13.25 11.03
C GLU A 488 25.29 12.93 12.51
N ASP A 489 25.93 13.81 13.26
CA ASP A 489 26.19 13.69 14.69
C ASP A 489 25.03 14.18 15.57
N ASP A 490 24.05 14.86 14.97
CA ASP A 490 22.82 15.29 15.64
C ASP A 490 21.97 14.05 16.02
N PRO A 491 21.66 13.82 17.31
CA PRO A 491 20.79 12.73 17.74
C PRO A 491 19.42 12.72 17.03
N GLU A 492 18.92 13.88 16.62
CA GLU A 492 17.62 14.04 15.95
C GLU A 492 17.67 13.83 14.44
N ASN A 493 18.82 13.40 13.94
CA ASN A 493 19.03 13.10 12.54
C ASN A 493 18.20 11.89 12.06
N TRP A 494 17.42 12.10 11.00
CA TRP A 494 16.67 11.03 10.35
C TRP A 494 17.32 10.59 9.04
N HIS A 495 17.32 9.28 8.84
CA HIS A 495 17.58 8.66 7.54
C HIS A 495 16.24 8.25 6.96
N VAL A 496 15.96 8.69 5.73
CA VAL A 496 14.62 8.66 5.13
C VAL A 496 14.68 8.09 3.71
N GLN A 497 13.81 7.15 3.39
CA GLN A 497 13.73 6.55 2.06
C GLN A 497 12.29 6.57 1.54
N VAL A 498 12.11 7.04 0.30
CA VAL A 498 10.81 7.09 -0.36
C VAL A 498 10.57 5.82 -1.16
N PHE A 499 9.40 5.22 -1.00
CA PHE A 499 8.98 4.01 -1.69
C PHE A 499 7.69 4.24 -2.48
N ARG A 500 7.48 3.46 -3.53
CA ARG A 500 6.26 3.53 -4.35
C ARG A 500 5.77 2.16 -4.82
N SER A 501 4.49 2.14 -5.12
CA SER A 501 3.86 1.19 -6.04
C SER A 501 3.42 1.99 -7.24
N ILE A 502 4.12 1.90 -8.37
CA ILE A 502 3.78 2.68 -9.57
C ILE A 502 4.41 2.07 -10.82
N ASP A 503 3.82 2.31 -11.99
CA ASP A 503 4.36 1.83 -13.27
C ASP A 503 4.57 2.95 -14.30
N SER A 504 5.30 2.63 -15.38
CA SER A 504 5.56 3.55 -16.49
C SER A 504 4.30 3.99 -17.26
N GLY A 505 3.13 3.39 -16.97
CA GLY A 505 1.82 3.85 -17.39
C GLY A 505 1.38 5.12 -16.67
N SER A 506 1.89 5.39 -15.47
CA SER A 506 1.54 6.54 -14.63
C SER A 506 2.66 7.58 -14.45
N VAL A 507 3.89 7.26 -14.86
CA VAL A 507 5.02 8.20 -14.80
C VAL A 507 5.73 8.37 -16.13
N LYS A 508 6.41 9.52 -16.28
CA LYS A 508 7.41 9.77 -17.33
C LYS A 508 8.80 9.73 -16.69
N GLY A 509 9.79 9.15 -17.38
CA GLY A 509 11.19 9.19 -16.94
C GLY A 509 11.74 7.91 -16.31
N PHE A 510 10.98 6.81 -16.30
CA PHE A 510 11.53 5.50 -15.97
C PHE A 510 12.60 5.05 -16.99
N PRO A 511 13.66 4.35 -16.52
CA PRO A 511 14.68 3.84 -17.40
C PRO A 511 14.08 2.84 -18.40
N LYS A 512 14.63 2.83 -19.61
CA LYS A 512 14.28 1.86 -20.66
C LYS A 512 15.33 0.76 -20.81
N ASN A 513 16.53 0.98 -20.26
CA ASN A 513 17.65 0.04 -20.33
C ASN A 513 17.49 -1.00 -19.21
N ASN A 514 17.56 -2.29 -19.57
CA ASN A 514 17.41 -3.40 -18.65
C ASN A 514 18.40 -3.33 -17.46
N LYS A 515 19.67 -2.99 -17.72
CA LYS A 515 20.69 -2.89 -16.66
C LYS A 515 20.30 -1.84 -15.61
N LEU A 516 19.73 -0.72 -16.03
CA LEU A 516 19.29 0.35 -15.13
C LEU A 516 17.99 0.01 -14.41
N VAL A 517 17.07 -0.72 -15.06
CA VAL A 517 15.83 -1.21 -14.43
C VAL A 517 16.19 -2.12 -13.26
N VAL A 518 17.04 -3.12 -13.51
CA VAL A 518 17.49 -4.06 -12.47
C VAL A 518 18.31 -3.36 -11.39
N ALA A 519 19.24 -2.47 -11.75
CA ALA A 519 20.05 -1.72 -10.78
C ALA A 519 19.23 -0.76 -9.89
N GLN A 520 17.99 -0.46 -10.27
CA GLN A 520 17.03 0.36 -9.51
C GLN A 520 15.91 -0.47 -8.88
N ASN A 521 16.07 -1.80 -8.82
CA ASN A 521 15.10 -2.75 -8.28
C ASN A 521 13.68 -2.63 -8.88
N LEU A 522 13.62 -2.08 -10.10
CA LEU A 522 12.42 -2.03 -10.93
C LEU A 522 12.26 -3.36 -11.67
N GLU A 523 11.02 -3.68 -12.03
CA GLU A 523 10.69 -4.95 -12.70
C GLU A 523 10.00 -4.70 -14.04
N PHE A 524 10.24 -5.57 -15.01
CA PHE A 524 9.45 -5.60 -16.23
C PHE A 524 8.17 -6.42 -16.03
N ALA A 525 7.01 -5.81 -16.27
CA ALA A 525 5.73 -6.50 -16.34
C ALA A 525 5.10 -6.25 -17.72
N LYS A 526 5.14 -7.25 -18.60
CA LYS A 526 4.71 -7.14 -20.00
C LYS A 526 5.48 -6.02 -20.73
N ASN A 527 4.83 -4.88 -20.96
CA ASN A 527 5.36 -3.71 -21.65
C ASN A 527 5.62 -2.52 -20.69
N LEU A 528 5.54 -2.76 -19.38
CA LEU A 528 5.67 -1.75 -18.34
C LEU A 528 6.93 -2.00 -17.52
N VAL A 529 7.50 -0.89 -17.04
CA VAL A 529 8.49 -0.90 -15.96
C VAL A 529 7.72 -0.56 -14.69
N VAL A 530 7.89 -1.36 -13.65
CA VAL A 530 7.10 -1.35 -12.43
C VAL A 530 8.04 -1.13 -11.25
N ASP A 531 7.65 -0.21 -10.37
CA ASP A 531 8.22 0.03 -9.06
C ASP A 531 7.31 -0.66 -8.04
N LYS A 532 7.86 -1.63 -7.29
CA LYS A 532 7.20 -2.33 -6.17
C LYS A 532 8.00 -2.14 -4.88
N SER A 533 8.70 -1.01 -4.77
CA SER A 533 9.59 -0.75 -3.64
C SER A 533 8.86 -0.72 -2.30
N ILE A 534 7.56 -0.41 -2.26
CA ILE A 534 6.75 -0.53 -1.02
C ILE A 534 6.71 -1.97 -0.52
N GLN A 535 6.31 -2.93 -1.36
CA GLN A 535 6.26 -4.34 -0.95
C GLN A 535 7.65 -4.82 -0.49
N LYS A 536 8.71 -4.46 -1.23
CA LYS A 536 10.09 -4.83 -0.89
C LYS A 536 10.55 -4.21 0.43
N ALA A 537 10.16 -2.97 0.72
CA ALA A 537 10.47 -2.30 1.98
C ALA A 537 9.75 -2.93 3.17
N TYR A 538 8.47 -3.31 3.02
CA TYR A 538 7.76 -4.09 4.04
C TYR A 538 8.48 -5.43 4.32
N ILE A 539 8.85 -6.17 3.28
CA ILE A 539 9.59 -7.44 3.42
C ILE A 539 10.92 -7.21 4.15
N GLN A 540 11.71 -6.20 3.73
CA GLN A 540 12.99 -5.86 4.36
C GLN A 540 12.81 -5.56 5.86
N ALA A 541 11.83 -4.73 6.22
CA ALA A 541 11.58 -4.34 7.60
C ALA A 541 11.10 -5.53 8.45
N ILE A 542 10.17 -6.34 7.95
CA ILE A 542 9.68 -7.54 8.65
C ILE A 542 10.82 -8.54 8.85
N ARG A 543 11.62 -8.81 7.81
CA ARG A 543 12.76 -9.75 7.92
C ARG A 543 13.86 -9.25 8.85
N SER A 544 14.03 -7.94 8.98
CA SER A 544 15.00 -7.33 9.91
C SER A 544 14.52 -7.29 11.36
N ALA A 545 13.20 -7.43 11.60
CA ALA A 545 12.61 -7.28 12.93
C ALA A 545 13.16 -8.28 13.97
N GLN A 546 13.39 -7.76 15.16
CA GLN A 546 14.07 -8.44 16.26
C GLN A 546 13.18 -8.70 17.47
N HIS A 547 12.34 -7.74 17.84
CA HIS A 547 11.57 -7.69 19.09
C HIS A 547 10.06 -7.68 18.83
N PHE A 548 9.54 -6.72 18.07
CA PHE A 548 8.12 -6.63 17.80
C PHE A 548 7.79 -5.86 16.52
N ILE A 549 6.57 -6.05 16.03
CA ILE A 549 6.00 -5.29 14.92
C ILE A 549 4.61 -4.78 15.35
N TYR A 550 4.36 -3.49 15.15
CA TYR A 550 3.06 -2.86 15.33
C TYR A 550 2.57 -2.33 13.98
N ILE A 551 1.40 -2.77 13.52
CA ILE A 551 0.82 -2.40 12.23
C ILE A 551 -0.57 -1.81 12.45
N GLU A 552 -0.83 -0.69 11.80
CA GLU A 552 -2.18 -0.16 11.63
C GLU A 552 -2.47 -0.08 10.13
N ASN A 553 -3.52 -0.77 9.68
CA ASN A 553 -3.82 -0.83 8.26
C ASN A 553 -5.33 -0.95 7.97
N GLN A 554 -5.81 -0.23 6.96
CA GLN A 554 -7.20 -0.35 6.49
C GLN A 554 -7.55 -1.76 5.98
N TYR A 555 -6.59 -2.45 5.36
CA TYR A 555 -6.78 -3.82 4.88
C TYR A 555 -5.63 -4.70 5.35
N PHE A 556 -5.96 -5.96 5.62
CA PHE A 556 -4.95 -6.96 5.92
C PHE A 556 -5.30 -8.28 5.23
N LEU A 557 -4.85 -8.43 3.98
CA LEU A 557 -5.05 -9.64 3.19
C LEU A 557 -3.92 -9.85 2.18
N GLY A 558 -3.55 -11.11 1.94
CA GLY A 558 -2.46 -11.44 1.04
C GLY A 558 -1.90 -12.83 1.24
N SER A 559 -0.87 -13.14 0.45
CA SER A 559 -0.23 -14.45 0.39
C SER A 559 -1.21 -15.56 0.02
N SER A 560 -2.12 -15.30 -0.93
CA SER A 560 -3.24 -16.21 -1.22
C SER A 560 -2.80 -17.61 -1.63
N TYR A 561 -1.62 -17.76 -2.23
CA TYR A 561 -1.05 -19.07 -2.60
C TYR A 561 -0.95 -20.06 -1.42
N ALA A 562 -0.94 -19.56 -0.18
CA ALA A 562 -0.88 -20.38 1.03
C ALA A 562 -2.19 -20.39 1.83
N TRP A 563 -3.27 -19.74 1.37
CA TRP A 563 -4.57 -19.82 2.04
C TRP A 563 -5.10 -21.27 2.11
N PRO A 564 -5.87 -21.62 3.16
CA PRO A 564 -6.49 -22.95 3.25
C PRO A 564 -7.39 -23.25 2.06
N SER A 565 -8.08 -22.23 1.53
CA SER A 565 -8.91 -22.30 0.33
C SER A 565 -8.57 -21.17 -0.66
N HIS A 566 -9.06 -21.25 -1.91
CA HIS A 566 -8.92 -20.18 -2.90
C HIS A 566 -7.48 -19.74 -3.21
N LYS A 567 -6.53 -20.69 -3.27
CA LYS A 567 -5.10 -20.42 -3.48
C LYS A 567 -4.76 -19.60 -4.73
N ASN A 568 -5.62 -19.64 -5.73
CA ASN A 568 -5.47 -18.92 -7.00
C ASN A 568 -6.16 -17.54 -7.03
N ALA A 569 -6.46 -16.95 -5.87
CA ALA A 569 -7.12 -15.64 -5.80
C ALA A 569 -6.27 -14.50 -6.39
N GLY A 570 -4.95 -14.68 -6.47
CA GLY A 570 -4.01 -13.74 -7.08
C GLY A 570 -3.63 -12.57 -6.17
N ALA A 571 -3.77 -12.75 -4.85
CA ALA A 571 -3.29 -11.84 -3.82
C ALA A 571 -1.89 -12.25 -3.35
N ASP A 572 -0.93 -12.24 -4.28
CA ASP A 572 0.39 -12.86 -4.12
C ASP A 572 1.41 -12.04 -3.30
N ASN A 573 1.02 -10.89 -2.73
CA ASN A 573 1.90 -10.11 -1.86
C ASN A 573 2.36 -10.94 -0.64
N LEU A 574 3.60 -10.73 -0.19
CA LEU A 574 4.24 -11.60 0.79
C LEU A 574 4.02 -11.17 2.25
N ILE A 575 3.39 -10.02 2.51
CA ILE A 575 3.42 -9.38 3.84
C ILE A 575 2.85 -10.31 4.93
N PRO A 576 1.64 -10.90 4.79
CA PRO A 576 1.11 -11.79 5.82
C PRO A 576 1.97 -13.03 6.05
N MET A 577 2.51 -13.63 4.99
CA MET A 577 3.38 -14.81 5.11
C MET A 577 4.72 -14.47 5.77
N GLU A 578 5.35 -13.34 5.42
CA GLU A 578 6.60 -12.90 6.06
C GLU A 578 6.43 -12.68 7.55
N LEU A 579 5.29 -12.14 8.00
CA LEU A 579 4.98 -11.98 9.43
C LEU A 579 4.85 -13.35 10.12
N ALA A 580 4.09 -14.29 9.53
CA ALA A 580 3.91 -15.62 10.10
C ALA A 580 5.25 -16.39 10.19
N LEU A 581 6.06 -16.35 9.13
CA LEU A 581 7.37 -17.00 9.10
C LEU A 581 8.39 -16.29 10.02
N LYS A 582 8.31 -14.97 10.17
CA LYS A 582 9.11 -14.25 11.17
C LYS A 582 8.78 -14.73 12.58
N ILE A 583 7.50 -14.80 12.94
CA ILE A 583 7.08 -15.35 14.25
C ILE A 583 7.55 -16.79 14.41
N ALA A 584 7.35 -17.65 13.40
CA ALA A 584 7.79 -19.04 13.43
C ALA A 584 9.32 -19.15 13.65
N SER A 585 10.11 -18.34 12.95
CA SER A 585 11.57 -18.31 13.16
C SER A 585 11.96 -17.93 14.59
N LYS A 586 11.21 -17.01 15.23
CA LYS A 586 11.47 -16.56 16.61
C LYS A 586 11.07 -17.63 17.62
N ILE A 587 9.95 -18.31 17.40
CA ILE A 587 9.53 -19.48 18.19
C ILE A 587 10.60 -20.57 18.13
N ARG A 588 11.06 -20.92 16.93
CA ARG A 588 12.12 -21.92 16.70
C ARG A 588 13.42 -21.55 17.41
N ALA A 589 13.79 -20.27 17.35
CA ALA A 589 14.95 -19.72 18.02
C ALA A 589 14.75 -19.52 19.54
N LYS A 590 13.56 -19.83 20.09
CA LYS A 590 13.17 -19.58 21.48
C LYS A 590 13.39 -18.13 21.93
N LYS A 591 13.18 -17.19 21.00
CA LYS A 591 13.28 -15.74 21.24
C LYS A 591 11.88 -15.15 21.34
N ARG A 592 11.70 -14.22 22.28
CA ARG A 592 10.44 -13.52 22.40
C ARG A 592 10.22 -12.61 21.20
N PHE A 593 8.99 -12.58 20.70
CA PHE A 593 8.57 -11.71 19.61
C PHE A 593 7.06 -11.48 19.70
N ALA A 594 6.58 -10.30 19.30
CA ALA A 594 5.15 -10.02 19.23
C ALA A 594 4.78 -9.20 17.99
N VAL A 595 3.60 -9.47 17.44
CA VAL A 595 3.01 -8.74 16.32
C VAL A 595 1.61 -8.30 16.70
N TYR A 596 1.37 -7.01 16.57
CA TYR A 596 0.11 -6.34 16.88
C TYR A 596 -0.44 -5.72 15.60
N ILE A 597 -1.67 -6.06 15.23
CA ILE A 597 -2.30 -5.59 14.00
C ILE A 597 -3.62 -4.93 14.33
N VAL A 598 -3.75 -3.63 14.07
CA VAL A 598 -4.98 -2.87 14.20
C VAL A 598 -5.56 -2.64 12.82
N ILE A 599 -6.79 -3.10 12.60
CA ILE A 599 -7.53 -3.04 11.34
C ILE A 599 -8.94 -2.48 11.62
N PRO A 600 -9.67 -1.94 10.64
CA PRO A 600 -11.02 -1.48 10.89
C PRO A 600 -11.91 -2.69 11.24
N MET A 601 -12.99 -2.45 12.00
CA MET A 601 -13.92 -3.52 12.36
C MET A 601 -14.50 -4.17 11.09
N TRP A 602 -14.81 -3.37 10.07
CA TRP A 602 -15.02 -3.79 8.70
C TRP A 602 -14.50 -2.70 7.73
N PRO A 603 -14.15 -3.05 6.48
CA PRO A 603 -13.88 -2.06 5.43
C PRO A 603 -15.05 -1.10 5.22
N GLU A 604 -14.77 0.19 4.98
CA GLU A 604 -15.78 1.23 4.79
C GLU A 604 -16.88 0.85 3.78
N GLY A 605 -18.12 1.20 4.15
CA GLY A 605 -19.34 0.83 3.44
C GLY A 605 -20.26 -0.05 4.29
N ASN A 606 -21.35 -0.51 3.69
CA ASN A 606 -22.28 -1.42 4.36
C ASN A 606 -21.63 -2.80 4.57
N PRO A 607 -21.51 -3.29 5.82
CA PRO A 607 -20.83 -4.56 6.11
C PRO A 607 -21.52 -5.78 5.51
N SER A 608 -22.81 -5.68 5.17
CA SER A 608 -23.56 -6.77 4.51
C SER A 608 -23.46 -6.74 2.98
N SER A 609 -22.78 -5.75 2.40
CA SER A 609 -22.59 -5.67 0.95
C SER A 609 -21.65 -6.77 0.44
N ALA A 610 -21.81 -7.18 -0.82
CA ALA A 610 -20.99 -8.23 -1.43
C ALA A 610 -19.49 -7.90 -1.41
N SER A 611 -19.12 -6.65 -1.70
CA SER A 611 -17.72 -6.21 -1.70
C SER A 611 -17.10 -6.33 -0.30
N VAL A 612 -17.77 -5.82 0.73
CA VAL A 612 -17.25 -5.86 2.10
C VAL A 612 -17.19 -7.30 2.62
N GLN A 613 -18.21 -8.12 2.34
CA GLN A 613 -18.23 -9.53 2.74
C GLN A 613 -17.12 -10.35 2.07
N GLU A 614 -16.79 -10.07 0.81
CA GLU A 614 -15.70 -10.76 0.12
C GLU A 614 -14.32 -10.33 0.64
N ILE A 615 -14.13 -9.04 0.94
CA ILE A 615 -12.87 -8.56 1.54
C ILE A 615 -12.65 -9.18 2.92
N LEU A 616 -13.70 -9.23 3.76
CA LEU A 616 -13.65 -9.88 5.07
C LEU A 616 -13.35 -11.38 4.96
N PHE A 617 -13.83 -12.02 3.88
CA PHE A 617 -13.50 -13.42 3.59
C PHE A 617 -12.01 -13.60 3.31
N TRP A 618 -11.41 -12.76 2.45
CA TRP A 618 -9.97 -12.78 2.17
C TRP A 618 -9.12 -12.48 3.41
N GLN A 619 -9.55 -11.54 4.24
CA GLN A 619 -8.92 -11.27 5.54
C GLN A 619 -8.99 -12.50 6.46
N GLY A 620 -10.15 -13.16 6.52
CA GLY A 620 -10.35 -14.39 7.30
C GLY A 620 -9.45 -15.54 6.82
N GLU A 621 -9.32 -15.76 5.51
CA GLU A 621 -8.40 -16.77 4.96
C GLU A 621 -6.93 -16.44 5.25
N THR A 622 -6.57 -15.16 5.22
CA THR A 622 -5.23 -14.68 5.59
C THR A 622 -4.93 -14.95 7.07
N MET A 623 -5.85 -14.61 7.98
CA MET A 623 -5.72 -14.88 9.41
C MET A 623 -5.57 -16.37 9.70
N LYS A 624 -6.41 -17.22 9.08
CA LYS A 624 -6.34 -18.68 9.24
C LYS A 624 -4.97 -19.23 8.85
N MET A 625 -4.47 -18.84 7.67
CA MET A 625 -3.12 -19.23 7.22
C MET A 625 -2.04 -18.86 8.23
N MET A 626 -2.04 -17.62 8.73
CA MET A 626 -1.02 -17.15 9.67
C MET A 626 -1.06 -17.90 11.00
N TYR A 627 -2.25 -18.05 11.60
CA TYR A 627 -2.39 -18.73 12.88
C TYR A 627 -2.09 -20.23 12.78
N GLU A 628 -2.44 -20.88 11.66
CA GLU A 628 -2.10 -22.29 11.43
C GLU A 628 -0.57 -22.50 11.38
N ILE A 629 0.17 -21.64 10.66
CA ILE A 629 1.65 -21.70 10.61
C ILE A 629 2.26 -21.53 12.01
N ILE A 630 1.77 -20.54 12.77
CA ILE A 630 2.28 -20.26 14.12
C ILE A 630 1.98 -21.44 15.07
N ALA A 631 0.76 -21.96 15.06
CA ALA A 631 0.37 -23.08 15.91
C ALA A 631 1.16 -24.36 15.58
N GLN A 632 1.39 -24.64 14.30
CA GLN A 632 2.24 -25.74 13.87
C GLN A 632 3.67 -25.59 14.42
N GLU A 633 4.27 -24.40 14.34
CA GLU A 633 5.61 -24.18 14.87
C GLU A 633 5.66 -24.29 16.40
N LEU A 634 4.67 -23.79 17.13
CA LEU A 634 4.59 -23.97 18.60
C LEU A 634 4.56 -25.45 18.98
N HIS A 635 3.81 -26.27 18.22
CA HIS A 635 3.76 -27.71 18.41
C HIS A 635 5.11 -28.37 18.10
N TYR A 636 5.74 -28.05 16.96
CA TYR A 636 7.03 -28.62 16.58
C TYR A 636 8.17 -28.23 17.53
N ALA A 637 8.18 -26.98 18.01
CA ALA A 637 9.17 -26.49 18.97
C ALA A 637 8.91 -26.98 20.41
N ASN A 638 7.81 -27.71 20.65
CA ASN A 638 7.39 -28.24 21.94
C ASN A 638 7.33 -27.14 23.03
N VAL A 639 6.72 -26.00 22.70
CA VAL A 639 6.56 -24.88 23.64
C VAL A 639 5.31 -25.11 24.49
N GLU A 640 5.50 -25.65 25.70
CA GLU A 640 4.40 -25.91 26.63
C GLU A 640 3.66 -24.63 27.04
N ASN A 641 2.34 -24.75 27.27
CA ASN A 641 1.47 -23.66 27.75
C ASN A 641 1.50 -22.37 26.92
N SER A 642 1.80 -22.47 25.62
CA SER A 642 1.80 -21.34 24.70
C SER A 642 0.54 -21.30 23.84
N HIS A 643 0.16 -20.09 23.43
CA HIS A 643 -0.95 -19.85 22.53
C HIS A 643 -0.49 -19.01 21.33
N PRO A 644 -1.06 -19.18 20.12
CA PRO A 644 -0.70 -18.33 18.97
C PRO A 644 -0.90 -16.83 19.24
N GLN A 645 -1.89 -16.46 20.07
CA GLN A 645 -2.14 -15.08 20.51
C GLN A 645 -1.12 -14.52 21.51
N ASP A 646 -0.17 -15.34 21.98
CA ASP A 646 1.00 -14.82 22.67
C ASP A 646 1.94 -14.09 21.69
N TYR A 647 1.82 -14.34 20.38
CA TYR A 647 2.73 -13.82 19.36
C TYR A 647 2.04 -12.95 18.32
N LEU A 648 0.81 -13.27 17.91
CA LEU A 648 0.08 -12.53 16.88
C LEU A 648 -1.30 -12.13 17.39
N ASN A 649 -1.60 -10.83 17.36
CA ASN A 649 -2.90 -10.33 17.79
C ASN A 649 -3.51 -9.36 16.78
N PHE A 650 -4.81 -9.52 16.55
CA PHE A 650 -5.62 -8.62 15.73
C PHE A 650 -6.61 -7.85 16.60
N TYR A 651 -6.70 -6.55 16.34
CA TYR A 651 -7.56 -5.60 17.02
C TYR A 651 -8.33 -4.75 16.01
N CYS A 652 -9.39 -4.12 16.47
CA CYS A 652 -10.01 -2.99 15.79
C CYS A 652 -10.26 -1.85 16.78
N LEU A 653 -10.71 -0.70 16.28
CA LEU A 653 -11.03 0.44 17.13
C LEU A 653 -12.55 0.67 17.18
N GLY A 654 -13.03 1.14 18.33
CA GLY A 654 -14.42 1.51 18.53
C GLY A 654 -14.58 2.56 19.61
N ASN A 655 -15.69 3.27 19.54
CA ASN A 655 -16.07 4.25 20.55
C ASN A 655 -17.50 4.00 21.03
N ARG A 656 -17.79 4.44 22.25
CA ARG A 656 -19.11 4.40 22.85
C ARG A 656 -19.33 5.67 23.65
N GLU A 657 -20.29 6.48 23.22
CA GLU A 657 -20.50 7.83 23.71
C GLU A 657 -21.97 8.07 24.01
N LYS A 658 -22.29 8.57 25.21
CA LYS A 658 -23.69 8.84 25.56
C LYS A 658 -24.28 9.90 24.64
N TYR A 659 -25.50 9.65 24.20
CA TYR A 659 -26.27 10.57 23.39
C TYR A 659 -27.28 11.30 24.29
N ASP A 660 -27.01 12.57 24.61
CA ASP A 660 -27.96 13.37 25.39
C ASP A 660 -29.16 13.76 24.51
N LYS A 661 -30.36 13.34 24.92
CA LYS A 661 -31.61 13.63 24.21
C LYS A 661 -32.13 15.05 24.50
N ASN A 662 -31.55 15.75 25.48
CA ASN A 662 -32.00 17.06 25.95
C ASN A 662 -31.14 18.22 25.45
N GLU A 663 -30.03 17.96 24.76
CA GLU A 663 -29.31 19.00 24.03
C GLU A 663 -30.08 19.39 22.75
N PRO A 664 -30.19 20.69 22.40
CA PRO A 664 -31.01 21.15 21.27
C PRO A 664 -30.58 20.65 19.87
N ASP A 665 -29.48 19.91 19.74
CA ASP A 665 -28.70 19.86 18.50
C ASP A 665 -28.78 18.55 17.70
N ALA A 666 -29.74 17.69 18.03
CA ALA A 666 -30.04 16.52 17.22
C ALA A 666 -31.07 16.83 16.12
N VAL A 667 -30.57 17.36 15.00
CA VAL A 667 -31.04 17.21 13.61
C VAL A 667 -30.84 18.53 12.88
N SER A 668 -29.65 18.73 12.31
CA SER A 668 -29.45 19.65 11.19
C SER A 668 -29.10 18.84 9.93
N GLN A 669 -30.12 18.24 9.31
CA GLN A 669 -30.12 17.85 7.90
C GLN A 669 -31.45 18.32 7.27
N PRO A 670 -31.47 18.63 5.96
CA PRO A 670 -32.40 19.55 5.33
C PRO A 670 -33.86 19.06 5.36
N PRO A 671 -34.84 19.99 5.33
CA PRO A 671 -36.24 19.66 5.39
C PRO A 671 -36.66 19.09 4.04
N ASN A 672 -36.58 17.76 3.85
CA ASN A 672 -37.43 17.08 2.90
C ASN A 672 -37.49 15.56 3.15
N SER A 673 -38.70 15.11 3.47
CA SER A 673 -39.26 13.75 3.41
C SER A 673 -39.11 12.84 4.65
N GLY A 674 -40.26 12.58 5.29
CA GLY A 674 -40.63 11.29 5.88
C GLY A 674 -39.94 10.85 7.18
N THR A 675 -40.59 9.93 7.89
CA THR A 675 -40.16 9.31 9.17
C THR A 675 -38.68 8.92 9.17
N THR A 676 -37.85 9.60 9.97
CA THR A 676 -36.43 9.31 10.14
C THR A 676 -36.23 7.96 10.85
N VAL A 677 -35.57 7.01 10.19
CA VAL A 677 -35.27 5.70 10.80
C VAL A 677 -33.99 5.82 11.61
N VAL A 678 -34.06 5.52 12.91
CA VAL A 678 -32.89 5.55 13.81
C VAL A 678 -32.16 4.20 13.76
N SER A 679 -30.87 4.22 13.43
CA SER A 679 -30.02 3.03 13.40
C SER A 679 -29.91 2.35 14.77
N ALA A 680 -29.60 1.05 14.78
CA ALA A 680 -29.30 0.35 16.02
C ALA A 680 -28.05 0.92 16.72
N SER A 681 -27.05 1.36 15.97
CA SER A 681 -25.83 2.00 16.51
C SER A 681 -26.11 3.29 17.25
N GLN A 682 -27.06 4.12 16.77
CA GLN A 682 -27.52 5.31 17.51
C GLN A 682 -28.14 4.91 18.86
N LYS A 683 -28.95 3.85 18.89
CA LYS A 683 -29.63 3.39 20.11
C LYS A 683 -28.66 2.77 21.11
N SER A 684 -27.66 2.04 20.61
CA SER A 684 -26.61 1.38 21.40
C SER A 684 -25.48 2.33 21.79
N GLU A 685 -25.51 3.58 21.29
CA GLU A 685 -24.56 4.66 21.60
C GLU A 685 -23.11 4.31 21.20
N ARG A 686 -22.93 3.51 20.15
CA ARG A 686 -21.62 2.95 19.76
C ARG A 686 -21.39 2.94 18.26
N PHE A 687 -20.14 3.02 17.85
CA PHE A 687 -19.72 2.75 16.48
C PHE A 687 -18.22 2.40 16.41
N MET A 688 -17.78 1.84 15.28
CA MET A 688 -16.34 1.65 15.06
C MET A 688 -15.66 3.01 14.87
N VAL A 689 -14.42 3.13 15.34
CA VAL A 689 -13.49 4.14 14.87
C VAL A 689 -12.81 3.55 13.64
N TYR A 690 -12.94 4.20 12.49
CA TYR A 690 -12.47 3.64 11.24
C TYR A 690 -10.96 3.80 11.11
N VAL A 691 -10.25 2.67 11.14
CA VAL A 691 -8.80 2.60 10.92
C VAL A 691 -8.53 2.74 9.43
N HIS A 692 -8.24 3.96 9.00
CA HIS A 692 -7.76 4.25 7.65
C HIS A 692 -6.23 4.34 7.59
N ALA A 693 -5.53 4.21 8.70
CA ALA A 693 -4.07 4.13 8.77
C ALA A 693 -3.44 3.18 7.72
N LYS A 694 -2.20 3.46 7.34
CA LYS A 694 -1.31 2.56 6.59
C LYS A 694 0.13 2.68 7.11
N GLY A 695 0.36 2.21 8.32
CA GLY A 695 1.64 2.33 9.02
C GLY A 695 2.15 1.03 9.62
N MET A 696 3.46 0.98 9.85
CA MET A 696 4.16 -0.09 10.54
C MET A 696 5.32 0.50 11.36
N VAL A 697 5.39 0.15 12.64
CA VAL A 697 6.54 0.38 13.53
C VAL A 697 7.24 -0.94 13.78
N VAL A 698 8.57 -0.94 13.68
CA VAL A 698 9.42 -2.11 13.92
C VAL A 698 10.43 -1.76 15.00
N ASP A 699 10.39 -2.53 16.10
CA ASP A 699 11.35 -2.49 17.20
C ASP A 699 11.58 -1.09 17.84
N ASP A 700 10.61 -0.19 17.71
CA ASP A 700 10.69 1.23 18.13
C ASP A 700 11.86 2.03 17.51
N GLU A 701 12.52 1.51 16.46
CA GLU A 701 13.62 2.20 15.77
C GLU A 701 13.28 2.60 14.33
N TYR A 702 12.37 1.87 13.69
CA TYR A 702 11.98 2.14 12.30
C TYR A 702 10.46 2.30 12.16
N VAL A 703 10.07 3.29 11.37
CA VAL A 703 8.68 3.55 11.01
C VAL A 703 8.54 3.55 9.49
N MET A 704 7.47 2.93 9.00
CA MET A 704 7.05 3.01 7.61
C MET A 704 5.59 3.44 7.56
N LEU A 705 5.26 4.48 6.82
CA LEU A 705 3.87 4.92 6.63
C LEU A 705 3.65 5.56 5.26
N GLY A 706 2.41 5.58 4.79
CA GLY A 706 2.07 6.11 3.47
C GLY A 706 0.62 5.88 3.10
N SER A 707 0.36 5.65 1.81
CA SER A 707 -0.99 5.41 1.29
C SER A 707 -1.30 3.93 1.03
N ALA A 708 -0.30 3.04 1.10
CA ALA A 708 -0.40 1.66 0.67
C ALA A 708 -1.01 0.71 1.71
N ASN A 709 -2.15 0.12 1.36
CA ASN A 709 -2.80 -0.90 2.17
C ASN A 709 -2.08 -2.25 2.09
N ILE A 710 -2.25 -3.12 3.09
CA ILE A 710 -1.78 -4.52 3.02
C ILE A 710 -2.83 -5.34 2.25
N ASN A 711 -2.81 -5.14 0.93
CA ASN A 711 -3.57 -5.90 -0.06
C ASN A 711 -2.81 -5.91 -1.39
N GLN A 712 -3.25 -6.71 -2.34
CA GLN A 712 -2.64 -6.80 -3.66
C GLN A 712 -2.82 -5.51 -4.47
N ARG A 713 -3.96 -4.82 -4.32
CA ARG A 713 -4.22 -3.51 -4.95
C ARG A 713 -3.08 -2.49 -4.72
N SER A 714 -2.58 -2.39 -3.49
CA SER A 714 -1.51 -1.45 -3.15
C SER A 714 -0.11 -2.05 -3.31
N MET A 715 0.08 -3.36 -3.11
CA MET A 715 1.43 -3.98 -3.14
C MET A 715 1.93 -4.36 -4.54
N ALA A 716 1.03 -4.53 -5.52
CA ALA A 716 1.39 -5.08 -6.83
C ALA A 716 2.21 -4.14 -7.74
N GLY A 717 2.28 -2.84 -7.47
CA GLY A 717 2.92 -1.82 -8.33
C GLY A 717 2.22 -1.52 -9.66
N THR A 718 1.41 -2.46 -10.16
CA THR A 718 0.68 -2.38 -11.45
C THR A 718 -0.81 -2.10 -11.29
N ARG A 719 -1.33 -2.10 -10.07
CA ARG A 719 -2.73 -1.84 -9.74
C ARG A 719 -2.90 -0.37 -9.37
N ASP A 720 -3.13 -0.03 -8.11
CA ASP A 720 -3.21 1.36 -7.65
C ASP A 720 -1.80 1.97 -7.55
N THR A 721 -1.72 3.30 -7.70
CA THR A 721 -0.45 3.99 -7.44
C THR A 721 -0.37 4.45 -6.00
N GLU A 722 0.70 4.10 -5.31
CA GLU A 722 0.91 4.40 -3.90
C GLU A 722 2.26 5.09 -3.65
N ILE A 723 2.39 5.73 -2.50
CA ILE A 723 3.64 6.31 -2.00
C ILE A 723 3.75 6.01 -0.51
N ALA A 724 4.96 5.73 -0.04
CA ALA A 724 5.26 5.56 1.37
C ALA A 724 6.66 6.09 1.67
N VAL A 725 6.93 6.33 2.96
CA VAL A 725 8.25 6.61 3.49
C VAL A 725 8.62 5.54 4.49
N GLY A 726 9.88 5.14 4.49
CA GLY A 726 10.52 4.45 5.61
C GLY A 726 11.57 5.35 6.23
N ALA A 727 11.59 5.44 7.55
CA ALA A 727 12.49 6.33 8.26
C ALA A 727 12.92 5.75 9.61
N TYR A 728 14.14 6.09 10.02
CA TYR A 728 14.66 5.80 11.36
C TYR A 728 15.60 6.92 11.79
N GLN A 729 15.76 7.09 13.11
CA GLN A 729 16.76 7.99 13.67
C GLN A 729 18.06 7.21 13.85
N ASN A 730 19.13 7.63 13.17
CA ASN A 730 20.39 6.88 13.11
C ASN A 730 21.04 6.68 14.50
N HIS A 731 20.74 7.55 15.47
CA HIS A 731 21.25 7.44 16.85
C HIS A 731 20.34 6.67 17.80
N TYR A 732 19.09 6.39 17.42
CA TYR A 732 18.13 5.62 18.22
C TYR A 732 17.82 4.29 17.54
N THR A 733 18.84 3.44 17.46
CA THR A 733 18.73 2.06 16.98
C THR A 733 19.29 1.10 18.02
N TRP A 734 18.77 -0.13 18.05
CA TRP A 734 19.29 -1.21 18.90
C TRP A 734 20.78 -1.44 18.66
N ALA A 735 21.22 -1.39 17.39
CA ALA A 735 22.61 -1.57 17.01
C ALA A 735 23.56 -0.51 17.60
N LYS A 736 23.14 0.76 17.66
CA LYS A 736 23.96 1.84 18.24
C LYS A 736 23.80 1.99 19.74
N LYS A 737 22.60 1.77 20.28
CA LYS A 737 22.30 1.99 21.70
C LYS A 737 22.67 0.79 22.57
N GLY A 738 22.62 -0.43 22.04
CA GLY A 738 22.79 -1.67 22.81
C GLY A 738 21.66 -1.94 23.82
N LYS A 739 20.59 -1.15 23.78
CA LYS A 739 19.39 -1.21 24.61
C LYS A 739 18.21 -0.64 23.80
N HIS A 740 17.00 -0.77 24.34
CA HIS A 740 15.78 -0.27 23.70
C HIS A 740 15.89 1.22 23.31
N PRO A 741 15.77 1.56 22.01
CA PRO A 741 15.80 2.93 21.55
C PRO A 741 14.52 3.68 21.93
N ARG A 742 14.67 4.80 22.65
CA ARG A 742 13.54 5.67 23.06
C ARG A 742 13.58 7.04 22.40
N GLY A 743 13.64 7.02 21.06
CA GLY A 743 13.55 8.21 20.21
C GLY A 743 12.12 8.55 19.81
N GLU A 744 11.97 9.34 18.75
CA GLU A 744 10.67 9.80 18.22
C GLU A 744 9.78 8.64 17.74
N VAL A 745 10.35 7.55 17.20
CA VAL A 745 9.57 6.37 16.78
C VAL A 745 8.92 5.67 17.99
N TYR A 746 9.66 5.50 19.08
CA TYR A 746 9.13 5.03 20.37
C TYR A 746 8.05 5.99 20.90
N GLY A 747 8.31 7.29 20.87
CA GLY A 747 7.36 8.31 21.32
C GLY A 747 6.04 8.24 20.57
N TYR A 748 6.11 8.14 19.25
CA TYR A 748 4.96 8.01 18.37
C TYR A 748 4.14 6.75 18.67
N ARG A 749 4.80 5.59 18.81
CA ARG A 749 4.12 4.32 19.11
C ARG A 749 3.49 4.33 20.51
N MET A 750 4.16 4.90 21.52
CA MET A 750 3.56 5.12 22.85
C MET A 750 2.35 6.06 22.80
N SER A 751 2.37 7.09 21.93
CA SER A 751 1.26 8.06 21.78
C SER A 751 0.03 7.42 21.15
N LEU A 752 0.21 6.63 20.09
CA LEU A 752 -0.85 5.80 19.52
C LEU A 752 -1.41 4.82 20.56
N TRP A 753 -0.56 4.20 21.37
CA TRP A 753 -1.02 3.29 22.42
C TRP A 753 -1.74 4.03 23.56
N ALA A 754 -1.34 5.25 23.89
CA ALA A 754 -2.03 6.06 24.89
C ALA A 754 -3.47 6.39 24.46
N GLU A 755 -3.66 6.72 23.18
CA GLU A 755 -4.98 6.88 22.56
C GLU A 755 -5.77 5.56 22.60
N HIS A 756 -5.21 4.49 22.04
CA HIS A 756 -5.94 3.23 21.86
C HIS A 756 -6.24 2.52 23.19
N LEU A 757 -5.32 2.56 24.15
CA LEU A 757 -5.46 1.85 25.43
C LEU A 757 -6.01 2.73 26.55
N GLY A 758 -6.08 4.06 26.33
CA GLY A 758 -6.53 5.05 27.30
C GLY A 758 -5.61 5.24 28.51
N ILE A 759 -4.43 4.61 28.52
CA ILE A 759 -3.45 4.65 29.61
C ILE A 759 -2.02 4.52 29.06
N VAL A 760 -1.05 4.97 29.85
CA VAL A 760 0.38 4.67 29.67
C VAL A 760 0.84 3.80 30.84
N ASP A 761 1.54 2.71 30.54
CA ASP A 761 2.02 1.74 31.53
C ASP A 761 3.47 1.33 31.22
N ASP A 762 4.23 0.99 32.26
CA ASP A 762 5.62 0.54 32.12
C ASP A 762 5.75 -0.74 31.29
N CYS A 763 4.76 -1.64 31.30
CA CYS A 763 4.80 -2.85 30.48
C CYS A 763 4.78 -2.55 28.98
N PHE A 764 4.18 -1.43 28.56
CA PHE A 764 4.14 -1.00 27.15
C PHE A 764 5.48 -0.50 26.64
N LYS A 765 6.46 -0.32 27.54
CA LYS A 765 7.83 0.00 27.17
C LYS A 765 8.56 -1.20 26.59
N GLU A 766 8.08 -2.42 26.79
CA GLU A 766 8.68 -3.66 26.28
C GLU A 766 7.61 -4.47 25.50
N PRO A 767 7.25 -4.03 24.28
CA PRO A 767 6.09 -4.57 23.55
C PRO A 767 6.22 -6.04 23.17
N GLU A 768 7.42 -6.58 23.07
CA GLU A 768 7.62 -8.00 22.85
C GLU A 768 7.21 -8.83 24.07
N SER A 769 7.25 -8.27 25.29
CA SER A 769 7.07 -9.06 26.51
C SER A 769 5.69 -9.73 26.59
N LEU A 770 5.62 -10.92 27.19
CA LEU A 770 4.35 -11.62 27.37
C LEU A 770 3.41 -10.84 28.31
N MET A 771 3.98 -10.13 29.29
CA MET A 771 3.24 -9.23 30.18
C MET A 771 2.54 -8.13 29.38
N CYS A 772 3.26 -7.45 28.47
CA CYS A 772 2.68 -6.44 27.60
C CYS A 772 1.54 -7.01 26.74
N VAL A 773 1.79 -8.11 26.03
CA VAL A 773 0.76 -8.77 25.19
C VAL A 773 -0.49 -9.10 26.00
N ASN A 774 -0.33 -9.65 27.20
CA ASN A 774 -1.45 -10.00 28.07
C ASN A 774 -2.22 -8.78 28.56
N THR A 775 -1.53 -7.69 28.92
CA THR A 775 -2.18 -6.44 29.34
C THR A 775 -2.98 -5.82 28.20
N VAL A 776 -2.39 -5.71 27.01
CA VAL A 776 -3.07 -5.19 25.81
C VAL A 776 -4.29 -6.06 25.46
N ASN A 777 -4.12 -7.38 25.46
CA ASN A 777 -5.22 -8.33 25.18
C ASN A 777 -6.34 -8.26 26.21
N LYS A 778 -6.00 -8.02 27.49
CA LYS A 778 -6.98 -7.85 28.55
C LYS A 778 -7.82 -6.59 28.32
N ILE A 779 -7.17 -5.44 28.12
CA ILE A 779 -7.86 -4.16 27.83
C ILE A 779 -8.76 -4.31 26.60
N ALA A 780 -8.24 -4.88 25.52
CA ALA A 780 -9.00 -5.08 24.29
C ALA A 780 -10.23 -6.01 24.46
N LYS A 781 -10.11 -7.04 25.31
CA LYS A 781 -11.20 -7.96 25.64
C LYS A 781 -12.25 -7.29 26.53
N ASP A 782 -11.82 -6.57 27.56
CA ASP A 782 -12.71 -5.86 28.48
C ASP A 782 -13.48 -4.76 27.73
N ASN A 783 -12.80 -4.04 26.82
CA ASN A 783 -13.46 -3.07 25.95
C ASN A 783 -14.43 -3.73 24.97
N TRP A 784 -14.13 -4.90 24.38
CA TRP A 784 -15.09 -5.60 23.53
C TRP A 784 -16.35 -5.98 24.30
N GLN A 785 -16.23 -6.43 25.56
CA GLN A 785 -17.37 -6.72 26.43
C GLN A 785 -18.19 -5.47 26.73
N ASN A 786 -17.55 -4.33 27.02
CA ASN A 786 -18.23 -3.06 27.26
C ASN A 786 -18.85 -2.48 25.99
N TYR A 787 -18.19 -2.62 24.85
CA TYR A 787 -18.68 -2.19 23.54
C TYR A 787 -19.94 -2.96 23.16
N THR A 788 -19.97 -4.27 23.40
CA THR A 788 -21.08 -5.16 23.02
C THR A 788 -22.23 -5.21 24.03
N ALA A 789 -22.03 -4.74 25.27
CA ALA A 789 -23.03 -4.74 26.34
C ALA A 789 -24.35 -4.02 25.95
N GLU A 790 -25.48 -4.59 26.37
CA GLU A 790 -26.82 -4.03 26.13
C GLU A 790 -26.95 -2.61 26.72
N GLU A 791 -26.58 -2.45 27.98
CA GLU A 791 -26.53 -1.14 28.65
C GLU A 791 -25.24 -0.40 28.33
N PHE A 792 -25.29 0.94 28.35
CA PHE A 792 -24.11 1.78 28.18
C PHE A 792 -23.04 1.48 29.23
N ARG A 793 -21.84 1.16 28.76
CA ARG A 793 -20.63 1.02 29.58
C ARG A 793 -19.50 1.80 28.92
N PRO A 794 -18.78 2.66 29.67
CA PRO A 794 -17.65 3.39 29.12
C PRO A 794 -16.54 2.41 28.70
N LEU A 795 -15.81 2.78 27.66
CA LEU A 795 -14.60 2.08 27.22
C LEU A 795 -13.37 2.70 27.89
N GLN A 796 -12.31 1.92 28.01
CA GLN A 796 -10.98 2.44 28.33
C GLN A 796 -10.18 2.59 27.03
N GLY A 797 -10.05 3.82 26.53
CA GLY A 797 -9.52 4.04 25.17
C GLY A 797 -10.44 3.44 24.11
N HIS A 798 -9.87 3.05 22.98
CA HIS A 798 -10.60 2.63 21.77
C HIS A 798 -10.29 1.22 21.29
N LEU A 799 -9.24 0.56 21.81
CA LEU A 799 -8.79 -0.74 21.33
C LEU A 799 -9.79 -1.84 21.70
N LEU A 800 -10.30 -2.54 20.68
CA LEU A 800 -11.19 -3.68 20.80
C LEU A 800 -10.48 -4.94 20.31
N LYS A 801 -10.75 -6.07 20.96
CA LYS A 801 -10.38 -7.37 20.40
C LYS A 801 -11.11 -7.53 19.07
N TYR A 802 -10.38 -7.84 17.98
CA TYR A 802 -11.04 -8.17 16.72
C TYR A 802 -11.94 -9.40 16.94
N PRO A 803 -13.20 -9.43 16.46
CA PRO A 803 -14.23 -10.37 16.95
C PRO A 803 -14.10 -11.83 16.46
N ILE A 804 -12.89 -12.38 16.58
CA ILE A 804 -12.52 -13.75 16.28
C ILE A 804 -12.06 -14.49 17.53
N GLN A 805 -12.25 -15.79 17.52
CA GLN A 805 -11.65 -16.75 18.44
C GLN A 805 -10.56 -17.52 17.70
N VAL A 806 -9.46 -17.77 18.40
CA VAL A 806 -8.35 -18.60 17.93
C VAL A 806 -8.13 -19.66 18.99
N ASP A 807 -8.07 -20.94 18.60
CA ASP A 807 -7.71 -22.03 19.52
C ASP A 807 -6.20 -22.32 19.51
N SER A 808 -5.76 -23.23 20.39
CA SER A 808 -4.35 -23.62 20.49
C SER A 808 -3.79 -24.28 19.23
N ASN A 809 -4.65 -24.79 18.34
CA ASN A 809 -4.26 -25.38 17.06
C ASN A 809 -4.25 -24.34 15.91
N GLY A 810 -4.49 -23.06 16.22
CA GLY A 810 -4.51 -21.97 15.25
C GLY A 810 -5.81 -21.89 14.44
N LYS A 811 -6.86 -22.63 14.82
CA LYS A 811 -8.14 -22.58 14.13
C LYS A 811 -8.85 -21.26 14.45
N VAL A 812 -9.24 -20.53 13.41
CA VAL A 812 -9.95 -19.26 13.51
C VAL A 812 -11.45 -19.44 13.30
N SER A 813 -12.26 -18.93 14.22
CA SER A 813 -13.72 -18.81 14.10
C SER A 813 -14.18 -17.42 14.55
N SER A 814 -15.44 -17.06 14.29
CA SER A 814 -16.05 -15.89 14.93
C SER A 814 -16.15 -16.11 16.44
N LEU A 815 -16.16 -15.01 17.22
CA LEU A 815 -16.51 -15.09 18.63
C LEU A 815 -17.95 -15.65 18.80
N PRO A 816 -18.20 -16.57 19.74
CA PRO A 816 -19.54 -17.12 19.96
C PRO A 816 -20.58 -16.03 20.24
N GLY A 817 -21.70 -16.05 19.53
CA GLY A 817 -22.77 -15.04 19.65
C GLY A 817 -22.47 -13.71 18.94
N HIS A 818 -21.33 -13.63 18.24
CA HIS A 818 -20.90 -12.47 17.46
C HIS A 818 -20.47 -12.90 16.05
N GLU A 819 -21.25 -13.79 15.43
CA GLU A 819 -21.04 -14.23 14.04
C GLU A 819 -21.20 -13.06 13.05
N THR A 820 -21.95 -12.03 13.44
CA THR A 820 -22.13 -10.78 12.71
C THR A 820 -21.72 -9.57 13.55
N PHE A 821 -21.36 -8.46 12.90
CA PHE A 821 -21.02 -7.23 13.63
C PHE A 821 -22.22 -6.65 14.38
N PRO A 822 -22.00 -6.09 15.59
CA PRO A 822 -23.06 -5.48 16.38
C PRO A 822 -23.72 -4.34 15.61
N ASP A 823 -25.05 -4.25 15.71
CA ASP A 823 -25.92 -3.21 15.13
C ASP A 823 -25.99 -3.10 13.60
N CYS A 824 -24.90 -3.41 12.89
CA CYS A 824 -24.78 -3.21 11.44
C CYS A 824 -24.92 -4.51 10.62
N GLY A 825 -24.84 -5.69 11.26
CA GLY A 825 -24.89 -6.98 10.58
C GLY A 825 -23.63 -7.27 9.77
N GLY A 826 -23.74 -8.17 8.77
CA GLY A 826 -22.59 -8.67 7.99
C GLY A 826 -21.75 -9.67 8.79
N LYS A 827 -21.30 -10.76 8.16
CA LYS A 827 -20.53 -11.80 8.86
C LYS A 827 -19.11 -11.30 9.15
N VAL A 828 -18.61 -11.57 10.35
CA VAL A 828 -17.26 -11.16 10.80
C VAL A 828 -16.15 -11.76 9.94
N LEU A 829 -16.29 -13.04 9.57
CA LEU A 829 -15.35 -13.76 8.69
C LEU A 829 -15.76 -13.68 7.21
N GLY A 830 -16.70 -12.79 6.87
CA GLY A 830 -17.15 -12.57 5.50
C GLY A 830 -17.82 -13.78 4.84
N ALA A 831 -17.97 -13.66 3.52
CA ALA A 831 -18.43 -14.74 2.64
C ALA A 831 -17.88 -14.53 1.22
N PRO A 832 -17.54 -15.60 0.49
CA PRO A 832 -17.17 -15.49 -0.92
C PRO A 832 -18.35 -15.00 -1.76
N THR A 833 -18.06 -14.26 -2.83
CA THR A 833 -19.09 -13.73 -3.72
C THR A 833 -18.78 -14.06 -5.19
N THR A 834 -19.57 -13.49 -6.11
CA THR A 834 -19.34 -13.62 -7.56
C THR A 834 -18.49 -12.48 -8.13
N LEU A 835 -18.01 -11.58 -7.28
CA LEU A 835 -17.16 -10.48 -7.70
C LEU A 835 -15.79 -11.02 -8.19
N PRO A 836 -15.21 -10.44 -9.25
CA PRO A 836 -13.86 -10.78 -9.65
C PRO A 836 -12.85 -10.49 -8.53
N ASN A 837 -12.07 -11.50 -8.11
CA ASN A 837 -11.05 -11.36 -7.05
C ASN A 837 -10.13 -10.13 -7.25
N ALA A 838 -9.80 -9.74 -8.48
CA ALA A 838 -8.96 -8.58 -8.76
C ALA A 838 -9.54 -7.23 -8.27
N LEU A 839 -10.84 -7.16 -7.97
CA LEU A 839 -11.50 -5.99 -7.39
C LEU A 839 -11.30 -5.90 -5.87
N THR A 840 -11.33 -7.04 -5.20
CA THR A 840 -11.43 -7.18 -3.74
C THR A 840 -10.13 -7.69 -3.08
N THR A 841 -9.10 -8.01 -3.88
CA THR A 841 -7.76 -8.41 -3.44
C THR A 841 -6.72 -7.31 -3.46
#